data_AF-A0A495QMC9-F1
#
_entry.id   AF-A0A495QMC9-F1
#
_cell.length_a   1.000
_cell.length_b   1.000
_cell.length_c   1.000
_cell.angle_alpha   90.00
_cell.angle_beta   90.00
_cell.angle_gamma   90.00
#
_symmetry.space_group_name_H-M   'P 1'
#
loop_
_entity.id
_entity.type
_entity.pdbx_description
1 polymer ?
#
loop_
_entity_poly.entity_id
_entity_poly.type
_entity_poly.pdbx_seq_one_letter_code
_entity_poly.pdbx_strand_id
1 'polypeptide(L)'
;MSWQAAGVGPGGTGGGPSGDLFASVEGNVRELVASPWWQTAPPADRAAQIAARMLWGAGEWWLYGAWGRWYRCGLDGSWHPCPPPASLEDRRVAVPAPRGAGTPPIPPQLYPTGPDLSAGRVAPLGFLGPVPDTAVVARIAQSLTTALAVDPQQFAQRDPMFQPGTPSTVAAAWGALLWCAGSPVALTEHPLIESFIPFLTTSADRLHWMMPPDFATLAGYYIHRLGAGDGGGAAHVARVMYEVAAGLQADPRFRPGADALAAVTAASLRMVNQDMATVRYGPDAIVQEWRRRCPAEFATTMVRDTAPGEFLRLALYDLQQIVAGLTGPRPSAPGRGHDEVRRAGLAVLAADLQAAPGALPALQRWLDPDSARTVQAVLADPANPLRALWPRDGRLPEALRGDDADALAALLATTYTLGLTWCRLAQVPPPATGFAVPQAVAAELTSPAMHTPPSTDELSAWDIIKAAREHLAAERAVGGGVDQPVAPVPEPVRDAPGPPPAVAPAPPPAPPAPVPPPAAPVPPPAAPEPPAPPPPAPPMPAPPTRAAPAGPVPGPSAPVDEPAWPQPDATTADATAHPAQPPAPPPGPAPGAGPAQGSAQGSAAGPVWPDEAQHTQLDTDAFRTQLDPGPAWPGSAAPPAGPPVAPSSGSGPEAAPHADLPPPPAPVPEPVPPVPPAPAPEESPQVAEAYGIRFLCGADDIERVVTEVRRRGKWARRLRGQEVSSASAPALLLIGTPSSGQRRLARMVAAALAEVEASSGEVHSVHAEDLREHGPDGLRAALEEHAGHVLLLDGLDGLILDEAQGPSYASVLYRTRLEGVNDTALLGTCEPDRVGELSAVSPELVTDLRAVRLPDLSESGARSALVGLLAEERRLRLGSDAWTVVNREVGLLRPRGRLTGARLVEAYLDRAATRHLGSAAATQAIGSALSLTAADFEGLAAELSGR
;
A
#
# COMPACT_ATOMS: atom_id res chain seq x y z
N MET A 1 -18.72 59.35 -1.34
CA MET A 1 -18.18 60.41 -0.47
C MET A 1 -17.01 59.85 0.30
N SER A 2 -15.97 60.65 0.51
CA SER A 2 -14.74 60.28 1.22
C SER A 2 -14.67 60.96 2.59
N TRP A 3 -14.27 60.25 3.64
CA TRP A 3 -13.51 60.84 4.75
C TRP A 3 -12.60 59.76 5.37
N GLN A 4 -11.30 59.94 5.22
CA GLN A 4 -10.26 59.23 5.96
C GLN A 4 -10.16 59.84 7.37
N ALA A 5 -9.83 59.04 8.40
CA ALA A 5 -8.61 59.22 9.20
C ALA A 5 -8.63 58.44 10.54
N ALA A 6 -7.45 57.87 10.86
CA ALA A 6 -6.93 57.47 12.18
C ALA A 6 -7.66 56.38 13.01
N GLY A 7 -6.98 55.24 13.21
CA GLY A 7 -7.27 54.29 14.30
C GLY A 7 -6.95 52.82 14.02
N VAL A 8 -5.68 52.43 14.19
CA VAL A 8 -5.12 51.07 14.45
C VAL A 8 -5.99 49.85 14.05
N GLY A 9 -5.51 49.05 13.09
CA GLY A 9 -6.21 47.85 12.62
C GLY A 9 -6.32 46.73 13.69
N PRO A 10 -7.33 45.85 13.57
CA PRO A 10 -7.58 44.79 14.55
C PRO A 10 -6.57 43.64 14.40
N GLY A 11 -5.42 43.79 15.05
CA GLY A 11 -4.61 42.64 15.44
C GLY A 11 -5.37 41.85 16.51
N GLY A 12 -5.93 40.70 16.13
CA GLY A 12 -6.57 39.79 17.07
C GLY A 12 -5.56 39.13 18.00
N THR A 13 -5.24 39.78 19.12
CA THR A 13 -4.33 39.24 20.13
C THR A 13 -4.99 38.14 20.96
N GLY A 14 -5.02 36.92 20.43
CA GLY A 14 -5.16 35.67 21.19
C GLY A 14 -3.85 35.22 21.85
N GLY A 15 -3.01 36.17 22.27
CA GLY A 15 -1.65 35.91 22.74
C GLY A 15 -1.57 35.69 24.25
N GLY A 16 -1.84 34.46 24.69
CA GLY A 16 -1.33 34.00 25.99
C GLY A 16 0.19 33.82 25.94
N PRO A 17 0.95 34.07 27.03
CA PRO A 17 2.40 34.01 27.00
C PRO A 17 2.91 32.56 27.00
N SER A 18 3.09 31.98 25.82
CA SER A 18 3.91 30.78 25.62
C SER A 18 4.82 30.97 24.41
N GLY A 19 6.12 30.74 24.59
CA GLY A 19 7.13 30.90 23.52
C GLY A 19 7.18 29.75 22.52
N ASP A 20 6.07 29.05 22.30
CA ASP A 20 5.94 27.95 21.35
C ASP A 20 4.93 28.33 20.24
N LEU A 21 5.46 28.78 19.10
CA LEU A 21 4.64 29.12 17.95
C LEU A 21 4.00 27.90 17.28
N PHE A 22 4.59 26.70 17.39
CA PHE A 22 3.98 25.50 16.82
C PHE A 22 2.68 25.18 17.56
N ALA A 23 2.72 25.09 18.90
CA ALA A 23 1.52 24.87 19.71
C ALA A 23 0.45 25.96 19.50
N SER A 24 0.87 27.22 19.37
CA SER A 24 -0.05 28.33 19.08
C SER A 24 -0.69 28.22 17.69
N VAL A 25 0.07 27.90 16.64
CA VAL A 25 -0.46 27.73 15.28
C VAL A 25 -1.41 26.53 15.20
N GLU A 26 -1.10 25.40 15.83
CA GLU A 26 -2.01 24.25 15.90
C GLU A 26 -3.38 24.63 16.48
N GLY A 27 -3.39 25.32 17.63
CA GLY A 27 -4.63 25.79 18.26
C GLY A 27 -5.40 26.75 17.36
N ASN A 28 -4.72 27.77 16.83
CA ASN A 28 -5.29 28.79 15.95
C ASN A 28 -5.87 28.21 14.64
N VAL A 29 -5.25 27.16 14.08
CA VAL A 29 -5.77 26.48 12.88
C VAL A 29 -6.97 25.60 13.22
N ARG A 30 -6.93 24.82 14.31
CA ARG A 30 -8.08 24.03 14.76
C ARG A 30 -9.30 24.92 15.06
N GLU A 31 -9.10 26.05 15.74
CA GLU A 31 -10.17 27.03 16.02
C GLU A 31 -10.72 27.67 14.73
N LEU A 32 -9.85 28.13 13.83
CA LEU A 32 -10.25 28.70 12.54
C LEU A 32 -11.09 27.70 11.73
N VAL A 33 -10.66 26.44 11.67
CA VAL A 33 -11.27 25.39 10.85
C VAL A 33 -12.59 24.87 11.47
N ALA A 34 -12.71 24.93 12.80
CA ALA A 34 -13.98 24.69 13.51
C ALA A 34 -14.98 25.85 13.38
N SER A 35 -14.56 27.03 12.89
CA SER A 35 -15.46 28.20 12.79
C SER A 35 -16.55 28.02 11.73
N PRO A 36 -17.76 28.59 11.93
CA PRO A 36 -18.82 28.58 10.91
C PRO A 36 -18.43 29.25 9.58
N TRP A 37 -17.48 30.20 9.63
CA TRP A 37 -16.91 30.82 8.44
C TRP A 37 -16.19 29.79 7.56
N TRP A 38 -15.44 28.86 8.15
CA TRP A 38 -14.66 27.88 7.39
C TRP A 38 -15.51 27.07 6.42
N GLN A 39 -16.69 26.61 6.86
CA GLN A 39 -17.58 25.78 6.05
C GLN A 39 -18.07 26.50 4.78
N THR A 40 -18.25 27.82 4.85
CA THR A 40 -18.82 28.65 3.77
C THR A 40 -17.77 29.43 2.97
N ALA A 41 -16.54 29.53 3.48
CA ALA A 41 -15.44 30.25 2.82
C ALA A 41 -15.04 29.61 1.47
N PRO A 42 -14.72 30.41 0.43
CA PRO A 42 -14.10 29.92 -0.80
C PRO A 42 -12.75 29.22 -0.54
N PRO A 43 -12.35 28.21 -1.37
CA PRO A 43 -11.07 27.53 -1.21
C PRO A 43 -9.85 28.46 -1.24
N ALA A 44 -9.88 29.52 -2.04
CA ALA A 44 -8.79 30.51 -2.10
C ALA A 44 -8.63 31.29 -0.77
N ASP A 45 -9.73 31.64 -0.10
CA ASP A 45 -9.70 32.35 1.18
C ASP A 45 -9.25 31.43 2.32
N ARG A 46 -9.67 30.15 2.29
CA ARG A 46 -9.16 29.10 3.19
C ARG A 46 -7.65 28.94 3.03
N ALA A 47 -7.17 28.82 1.79
CA ALA A 47 -5.75 28.71 1.46
C ALA A 47 -4.96 29.92 1.96
N ALA A 48 -5.45 31.14 1.73
CA ALA A 48 -4.82 32.38 2.20
C ALA A 48 -4.75 32.46 3.73
N GLN A 49 -5.79 32.05 4.46
CA GLN A 49 -5.78 32.04 5.92
C GLN A 49 -4.79 31.02 6.51
N ILE A 50 -4.65 29.86 5.88
CA ILE A 50 -3.72 28.82 6.31
C ILE A 50 -2.27 29.20 5.98
N ALA A 51 -2.01 29.70 4.77
CA ALA A 51 -0.71 30.24 4.37
C ALA A 51 -0.25 31.41 5.27
N ALA A 52 -1.18 32.26 5.72
CA ALA A 52 -0.88 33.35 6.65
C ALA A 52 -0.43 32.91 8.06
N ARG A 53 -0.50 31.61 8.37
CA ARG A 53 -0.10 30.98 9.65
C ARG A 53 1.14 30.09 9.54
N MET A 54 1.80 30.07 8.38
CA MET A 54 3.08 29.36 8.22
C MET A 54 4.15 29.85 9.19
N LEU A 55 5.07 28.96 9.55
CA LEU A 55 6.26 29.29 10.33
C LEU A 55 7.52 29.13 9.47
N TRP A 56 8.55 29.88 9.82
CA TRP A 56 9.90 29.77 9.28
C TRP A 56 10.86 29.53 10.44
N GLY A 57 11.68 28.47 10.37
CA GLY A 57 12.58 28.10 11.46
C GLY A 57 13.69 27.19 10.96
N ALA A 58 14.91 27.34 11.50
CA ALA A 58 16.11 26.57 11.14
C ALA A 58 16.51 26.55 9.64
N GLY A 59 15.95 27.46 8.84
CA GLY A 59 16.13 27.54 7.39
C GLY A 59 15.03 26.85 6.57
N GLU A 60 13.91 26.48 7.19
CA GLU A 60 12.87 25.64 6.61
C GLU A 60 11.47 26.27 6.78
N TRP A 61 10.58 26.04 5.81
CA TRP A 61 9.17 26.45 5.90
C TRP A 61 8.34 25.34 6.54
N TRP A 62 7.44 25.73 7.44
CA TRP A 62 6.57 24.84 8.18
C TRP A 62 5.11 25.25 8.04
N LEU A 63 4.26 24.24 7.87
CA LEU A 63 2.82 24.39 7.69
C LEU A 63 2.09 23.38 8.55
N TYR A 64 1.13 23.83 9.37
CA TYR A 64 0.15 22.94 9.99
C TYR A 64 -1.10 22.90 9.10
N GLY A 65 -1.51 21.70 8.68
CA GLY A 65 -2.50 21.55 7.63
C GLY A 65 -3.22 20.20 7.67
N ALA A 66 -3.46 19.64 6.49
CA ALA A 66 -4.29 18.46 6.30
C ALA A 66 -3.90 17.29 7.21
N TRP A 67 -4.90 16.47 7.58
CA TRP A 67 -4.76 15.34 8.51
C TRP A 67 -4.30 15.74 9.92
N GLY A 68 -4.34 17.02 10.25
CA GLY A 68 -3.85 17.55 11.52
C GLY A 68 -2.36 17.34 11.73
N ARG A 69 -1.56 17.36 10.66
CA ARG A 69 -0.11 17.15 10.67
C ARG A 69 0.67 18.43 10.40
N TRP A 70 1.92 18.45 10.88
CA TRP A 70 2.93 19.40 10.44
C TRP A 70 3.62 18.91 9.16
N TYR A 71 3.84 19.84 8.24
CA TYR A 71 4.55 19.64 6.99
C TYR A 71 5.77 20.56 6.94
N ARG A 72 6.89 20.01 6.48
CA ARG A 72 8.15 20.73 6.19
C ARG A 72 8.31 20.85 4.69
N CYS A 73 8.64 22.04 4.19
CA CYS A 73 9.10 22.22 2.81
C CYS A 73 10.60 21.91 2.72
N GLY A 74 10.98 20.95 1.88
CA GLY A 74 12.36 20.61 1.59
C GLY A 74 13.06 21.66 0.70
N LEU A 75 14.38 21.52 0.55
CA LEU A 75 15.17 22.36 -0.36
C LEU A 75 14.81 22.18 -1.84
N ASP A 76 14.16 21.08 -2.17
CA ASP A 76 13.58 20.76 -3.49
C ASP A 76 12.20 21.41 -3.72
N GLY A 77 11.70 22.19 -2.77
CA GLY A 77 10.37 22.80 -2.81
C GLY A 77 9.22 21.84 -2.53
N SER A 78 9.50 20.57 -2.21
CA SER A 78 8.49 19.56 -1.94
C SER A 78 8.08 19.54 -0.46
N TRP A 79 6.79 19.34 -0.20
CA TRP A 79 6.23 19.31 1.15
C TRP A 79 6.06 17.89 1.65
N HIS A 80 6.56 17.61 2.85
CA HIS A 80 6.50 16.29 3.50
C HIS A 80 5.98 16.39 4.93
N PRO A 81 5.14 15.44 5.39
CA PRO A 81 4.83 15.30 6.81
C PRO A 81 6.13 15.19 7.62
N CYS A 82 6.30 16.07 8.61
CA CYS A 82 7.44 16.05 9.52
C CYS A 82 6.96 16.50 10.90
N PRO A 83 7.14 15.71 11.96
CA PRO A 83 6.84 16.15 13.31
C PRO A 83 7.60 17.45 13.63
N PRO A 84 6.98 18.40 14.36
CA PRO A 84 7.66 19.59 14.82
C PRO A 84 8.75 19.18 15.83
N PRO A 85 9.80 20.02 16.02
CA PRO A 85 10.87 19.72 16.99
C PRO A 85 10.32 19.35 18.37
N ALA A 86 10.92 18.37 19.04
CA ALA A 86 10.42 17.89 20.34
C ALA A 86 10.75 18.84 21.50
N SER A 87 11.90 19.51 21.45
CA SER A 87 12.33 20.43 22.51
C SER A 87 11.69 21.82 22.36
N LEU A 88 11.36 22.45 23.49
CA LEU A 88 10.86 23.84 23.50
C LEU A 88 11.95 24.84 23.05
N GLU A 89 13.23 24.50 23.17
CA GLU A 89 14.34 25.36 22.76
C GLU A 89 14.47 25.41 21.23
N ASP A 90 14.36 24.26 20.55
CA ASP A 90 14.34 24.21 19.08
C ASP A 90 13.12 24.93 18.52
N ARG A 91 11.94 24.78 19.15
CA ARG A 91 10.70 25.46 18.75
C ARG A 91 10.77 26.98 18.83
N ARG A 92 11.53 27.52 19.80
CA ARG A 92 11.73 28.98 19.97
C ARG A 92 12.52 29.65 18.84
N VAL A 93 13.20 28.87 17.99
CA VAL A 93 13.91 29.37 16.81
C VAL A 93 12.94 29.70 15.66
N ALA A 94 11.71 29.19 15.70
CA ALA A 94 10.70 29.50 14.70
C ALA A 94 10.13 30.92 14.88
N VAL A 95 9.83 31.56 13.74
CA VAL A 95 9.14 32.85 13.64
C VAL A 95 7.97 32.73 12.66
N PRO A 96 6.96 33.63 12.68
CA PRO A 96 5.95 33.71 11.64
C PRO A 96 6.61 33.92 10.28
N ALA A 97 6.19 33.16 9.26
CA ALA A 97 6.90 33.15 8.00
C ALA A 97 6.75 34.48 7.22
N PRO A 98 7.81 34.96 6.54
CA PRO A 98 7.77 36.27 5.88
C PRO A 98 6.81 36.26 4.68
N ARG A 99 6.04 37.35 4.54
CA ARG A 99 5.08 37.54 3.44
C ARG A 99 5.77 38.16 2.22
N GLY A 100 5.78 37.46 1.09
CA GLY A 100 6.30 37.97 -0.18
C GLY A 100 6.90 36.88 -1.06
N ALA A 101 7.37 37.26 -2.25
CA ALA A 101 8.01 36.35 -3.21
C ALA A 101 9.17 35.60 -2.54
N GLY A 102 8.98 34.30 -2.30
CA GLY A 102 9.84 33.48 -1.45
C GLY A 102 9.07 32.42 -0.65
N THR A 103 7.78 32.62 -0.39
CA THR A 103 6.90 31.55 0.13
C THR A 103 6.80 30.42 -0.90
N PRO A 104 7.16 29.17 -0.56
CA PRO A 104 7.07 28.04 -1.49
C PRO A 104 5.60 27.72 -1.81
N PRO A 105 5.30 27.24 -3.03
CA PRO A 105 3.94 26.86 -3.41
C PRO A 105 3.44 25.73 -2.48
N ILE A 106 2.25 25.91 -1.92
CA ILE A 106 1.60 24.89 -1.07
C ILE A 106 0.66 24.06 -1.96
N PRO A 107 0.85 22.73 -2.08
CA PRO A 107 -0.06 21.86 -2.79
C PRO A 107 -1.48 21.92 -2.18
N PRO A 108 -2.55 22.01 -2.99
CA PRO A 108 -3.92 22.17 -2.49
C PRO A 108 -4.37 21.12 -1.46
N GLN A 109 -3.87 19.88 -1.59
CA GLN A 109 -4.16 18.77 -0.68
C GLN A 109 -3.60 18.96 0.75
N LEU A 110 -2.76 19.96 1.00
CA LEU A 110 -2.27 20.28 2.34
C LEU A 110 -3.17 21.26 3.11
N TYR A 111 -4.14 21.88 2.43
CA TYR A 111 -5.14 22.69 3.13
C TYR A 111 -6.17 21.76 3.78
N PRO A 112 -6.49 21.96 5.08
CA PRO A 112 -7.47 21.12 5.76
C PRO A 112 -8.85 21.25 5.11
N THR A 113 -9.58 20.15 5.04
CA THR A 113 -10.98 20.13 4.63
C THR A 113 -11.89 20.55 5.80
N GLY A 114 -11.50 20.18 7.01
CA GLY A 114 -12.24 20.36 8.26
C GLY A 114 -12.12 19.11 9.13
N PRO A 115 -12.84 18.03 8.77
CA PRO A 115 -12.86 16.80 9.56
C PRO A 115 -11.52 16.06 9.62
N ASP A 116 -10.65 16.24 8.63
CA ASP A 116 -9.31 15.64 8.61
C ASP A 116 -8.41 16.13 9.75
N LEU A 117 -8.68 17.30 10.36
CA LEU A 117 -7.94 17.75 11.56
C LEU A 117 -8.23 16.88 12.80
N SER A 118 -9.30 16.09 12.82
CA SER A 118 -9.60 15.13 13.91
C SER A 118 -9.11 13.71 13.64
N ALA A 119 -8.32 13.48 12.58
CA ALA A 119 -7.88 12.16 12.12
C ALA A 119 -7.17 11.27 13.15
N GLY A 120 -6.58 11.83 14.22
CA GLY A 120 -5.81 11.06 15.20
C GLY A 120 -4.57 10.40 14.59
N ARG A 121 -4.13 9.26 15.15
CA ARG A 121 -3.09 8.40 14.54
C ARG A 121 -3.70 7.55 13.42
N VAL A 122 -2.97 7.33 12.33
CA VAL A 122 -3.49 6.60 11.16
C VAL A 122 -3.49 5.08 11.33
N ALA A 123 -2.68 4.55 12.26
CA ALA A 123 -2.67 3.14 12.64
C ALA A 123 -3.49 2.93 13.93
N PRO A 124 -4.71 2.39 13.85
CA PRO A 124 -5.48 2.01 15.04
C PRO A 124 -4.89 0.78 15.73
N LEU A 125 -5.18 0.61 17.02
CA LEU A 125 -4.61 -0.46 17.85
C LEU A 125 -5.28 -1.83 17.64
N GLY A 126 -6.52 -1.87 17.16
CA GLY A 126 -7.26 -3.13 16.93
C GLY A 126 -7.32 -4.01 18.18
N PHE A 127 -6.78 -5.23 18.08
CA PHE A 127 -6.79 -6.23 19.16
C PHE A 127 -5.73 -6.00 20.25
N LEU A 128 -4.84 -5.02 20.12
CA LEU A 128 -3.79 -4.74 21.10
C LEU A 128 -4.36 -4.06 22.36
N GLY A 129 -3.79 -4.38 23.53
CA GLY A 129 -4.25 -3.86 24.82
C GLY A 129 -5.26 -4.80 25.52
N PRO A 130 -6.08 -4.29 26.46
CA PRO A 130 -6.92 -5.14 27.32
C PRO A 130 -8.06 -5.84 26.55
N VAL A 131 -8.60 -6.89 27.18
CA VAL A 131 -9.79 -7.61 26.65
C VAL A 131 -10.96 -6.62 26.48
N PRO A 132 -11.67 -6.61 25.33
CA PRO A 132 -12.80 -5.72 25.11
C PRO A 132 -13.97 -6.02 26.04
N ASP A 133 -14.82 -5.01 26.27
CA ASP A 133 -16.05 -5.15 27.06
C ASP A 133 -16.91 -6.32 26.56
N THR A 134 -17.39 -7.15 27.49
CA THR A 134 -18.43 -8.17 27.31
C THR A 134 -19.58 -7.73 26.39
N ALA A 135 -20.01 -6.46 26.45
CA ALA A 135 -21.06 -5.91 25.59
C ALA A 135 -20.65 -5.80 24.11
N VAL A 136 -19.36 -5.54 23.82
CA VAL A 136 -18.80 -5.61 22.46
C VAL A 136 -18.76 -7.06 22.01
N VAL A 137 -18.22 -7.96 22.83
CA VAL A 137 -18.12 -9.40 22.53
C VAL A 137 -19.50 -10.00 22.22
N ALA A 138 -20.51 -9.70 23.03
CA ALA A 138 -21.88 -10.17 22.84
C ALA A 138 -22.50 -9.64 21.53
N ARG A 139 -22.25 -8.38 21.16
CA ARG A 139 -22.72 -7.84 19.86
C ARG A 139 -22.08 -8.52 18.66
N ILE A 140 -20.79 -8.86 18.74
CA ILE A 140 -20.09 -9.57 17.66
C ILE A 140 -20.55 -11.04 17.57
N ALA A 141 -20.77 -11.72 18.70
CA ALA A 141 -21.37 -13.06 18.71
C ALA A 141 -22.80 -13.06 18.12
N GLN A 142 -23.60 -12.02 18.40
CA GLN A 142 -24.92 -11.84 17.79
C GLN A 142 -24.83 -11.58 16.27
N SER A 143 -23.88 -10.74 15.83
CA SER A 143 -23.65 -10.47 14.40
C SER A 143 -23.23 -11.72 13.64
N LEU A 144 -22.42 -12.58 14.28
CA LEU A 144 -22.03 -13.88 13.74
C LEU A 144 -23.22 -14.86 13.67
N THR A 145 -24.14 -14.79 14.63
CA THR A 145 -25.42 -15.52 14.57
C THR A 145 -26.30 -15.03 13.42
N THR A 146 -26.36 -13.71 13.18
CA THR A 146 -27.02 -13.14 11.99
C THR A 146 -26.37 -13.66 10.70
N ALA A 147 -25.03 -13.69 10.64
CA ALA A 147 -24.29 -14.14 9.46
C ALA A 147 -24.51 -15.63 9.14
N LEU A 148 -24.74 -16.47 10.14
CA LEU A 148 -25.03 -17.89 9.97
C LEU A 148 -26.49 -18.18 9.59
N ALA A 149 -27.40 -17.20 9.68
CA ALA A 149 -28.83 -17.35 9.40
C ALA A 149 -29.15 -17.28 7.89
N VAL A 150 -28.41 -18.01 7.07
CA VAL A 150 -28.53 -18.08 5.60
C VAL A 150 -28.34 -19.50 5.08
N ASP A 151 -28.76 -19.78 3.83
CA ASP A 151 -28.39 -21.01 3.13
C ASP A 151 -26.91 -20.95 2.70
N PRO A 152 -26.02 -21.85 3.20
CA PRO A 152 -24.62 -21.85 2.81
C PRO A 152 -24.36 -22.13 1.34
N GLN A 153 -25.28 -22.78 0.61
CA GLN A 153 -25.17 -22.99 -0.83
C GLN A 153 -25.44 -21.69 -1.60
N GLN A 154 -26.47 -20.93 -1.19
CA GLN A 154 -26.73 -19.60 -1.75
C GLN A 154 -25.55 -18.66 -1.50
N PHE A 155 -24.92 -18.73 -0.33
CA PHE A 155 -23.78 -17.90 0.07
C PHE A 155 -22.44 -18.66 0.01
N ALA A 156 -22.26 -19.54 -0.97
CA ALA A 156 -21.00 -20.28 -1.14
C ALA A 156 -19.79 -19.33 -1.27
N GLN A 157 -18.70 -19.67 -0.59
CA GLN A 157 -17.47 -18.89 -0.54
C GLN A 157 -16.26 -19.80 -0.86
N ARG A 158 -15.20 -19.24 -1.45
CA ARG A 158 -14.08 -20.02 -2.06
C ARG A 158 -12.69 -19.76 -1.45
N ASP A 159 -12.56 -18.83 -0.51
CA ASP A 159 -11.29 -18.54 0.18
C ASP A 159 -10.85 -19.73 1.06
N PRO A 160 -9.67 -20.35 0.83
CA PRO A 160 -9.19 -21.48 1.61
C PRO A 160 -8.89 -21.16 3.09
N MET A 161 -8.97 -19.90 3.51
CA MET A 161 -8.91 -19.50 4.93
C MET A 161 -10.09 -20.04 5.76
N PHE A 162 -11.22 -20.36 5.14
CA PHE A 162 -12.42 -20.83 5.85
C PHE A 162 -12.73 -22.31 5.61
N GLN A 163 -13.35 -22.94 6.62
CA GLN A 163 -13.77 -24.33 6.55
C GLN A 163 -14.82 -24.54 5.43
N PRO A 164 -14.80 -25.68 4.72
CA PRO A 164 -15.82 -26.02 3.73
C PRO A 164 -17.24 -25.89 4.31
N GLY A 165 -18.14 -25.25 3.56
CA GLY A 165 -19.52 -24.97 4.01
C GLY A 165 -19.68 -23.70 4.86
N THR A 166 -18.61 -22.96 5.16
CA THR A 166 -18.72 -21.62 5.76
C THR A 166 -19.34 -20.63 4.76
N PRO A 167 -20.43 -19.92 5.09
CA PRO A 167 -21.05 -18.98 4.17
C PRO A 167 -20.25 -17.67 4.05
N SER A 168 -20.34 -17.01 2.89
CA SER A 168 -19.63 -15.76 2.59
C SER A 168 -20.02 -14.58 3.48
N THR A 169 -21.15 -14.67 4.17
CA THR A 169 -21.59 -13.76 5.23
C THR A 169 -20.69 -13.83 6.48
N VAL A 170 -20.21 -15.02 6.86
CA VAL A 170 -19.23 -15.18 7.95
C VAL A 170 -17.87 -14.66 7.51
N ALA A 171 -17.49 -14.89 6.25
CA ALA A 171 -16.26 -14.32 5.67
C ALA A 171 -16.30 -12.78 5.60
N ALA A 172 -17.46 -12.20 5.27
CA ALA A 172 -17.72 -10.77 5.34
C ALA A 172 -17.65 -10.22 6.78
N ALA A 173 -18.19 -10.95 7.77
CA ALA A 173 -18.11 -10.56 9.18
C ALA A 173 -16.65 -10.57 9.70
N TRP A 174 -15.88 -11.62 9.35
CA TRP A 174 -14.46 -11.72 9.68
C TRP A 174 -13.65 -10.60 9.02
N GLY A 175 -13.87 -10.39 7.72
CA GLY A 175 -13.22 -9.32 6.97
C GLY A 175 -13.53 -7.93 7.55
N ALA A 176 -14.79 -7.66 7.91
CA ALA A 176 -15.20 -6.42 8.54
C ALA A 176 -14.49 -6.21 9.89
N LEU A 177 -14.38 -7.26 10.72
CA LEU A 177 -13.63 -7.20 11.98
C LEU A 177 -12.15 -6.85 11.76
N LEU A 178 -11.47 -7.55 10.84
CA LEU A 178 -10.04 -7.30 10.56
C LEU A 178 -9.79 -5.93 9.90
N TRP A 179 -10.67 -5.50 8.99
CA TRP A 179 -10.56 -4.18 8.36
C TRP A 179 -10.75 -3.06 9.39
N CYS A 180 -11.76 -3.18 10.27
CA CYS A 180 -12.00 -2.23 11.36
C CYS A 180 -10.88 -2.22 12.40
N ALA A 181 -10.20 -3.34 12.63
CA ALA A 181 -9.03 -3.41 13.51
C ALA A 181 -7.84 -2.60 12.97
N GLY A 182 -7.73 -2.44 11.64
CA GLY A 182 -6.70 -1.69 10.93
C GLY A 182 -5.30 -2.31 10.97
N SER A 183 -4.80 -2.56 12.19
CA SER A 183 -3.62 -3.36 12.53
C SER A 183 -4.04 -4.63 13.28
N PRO A 184 -4.51 -5.69 12.59
CA PRO A 184 -5.00 -6.90 13.24
C PRO A 184 -3.85 -7.80 13.74
N VAL A 185 -3.21 -7.38 14.85
CA VAL A 185 -2.23 -8.18 15.59
C VAL A 185 -2.81 -8.60 16.92
N ALA A 186 -2.77 -9.90 17.22
CA ALA A 186 -3.11 -10.45 18.53
C ALA A 186 -1.87 -11.05 19.20
N LEU A 187 -1.61 -10.67 20.45
CA LEU A 187 -0.47 -11.19 21.23
C LEU A 187 -0.85 -12.34 22.18
N THR A 188 -2.15 -12.48 22.43
CA THR A 188 -2.78 -13.42 23.35
C THR A 188 -4.11 -13.88 22.76
N GLU A 189 -4.75 -14.86 23.41
CA GLU A 189 -6.13 -15.24 23.10
C GLU A 189 -7.07 -14.01 23.21
N HIS A 190 -7.84 -13.73 22.17
CA HIS A 190 -8.71 -12.56 22.10
C HIS A 190 -10.16 -12.97 21.78
N PRO A 191 -11.18 -12.53 22.56
CA PRO A 191 -12.54 -13.06 22.48
C PRO A 191 -13.22 -12.88 21.12
N LEU A 192 -12.91 -11.76 20.45
CA LEU A 192 -13.44 -11.47 19.11
C LEU A 192 -12.84 -12.39 18.05
N ILE A 193 -11.61 -12.90 18.24
CA ILE A 193 -10.97 -13.86 17.34
C ILE A 193 -11.46 -15.27 17.65
N GLU A 194 -11.52 -15.65 18.93
CA GLU A 194 -12.03 -16.96 19.37
C GLU A 194 -13.41 -17.28 18.81
N SER A 195 -14.25 -16.26 18.66
CA SER A 195 -15.59 -16.40 18.08
C SER A 195 -15.58 -16.90 16.62
N PHE A 196 -14.51 -16.67 15.86
CA PHE A 196 -14.38 -17.08 14.46
C PHE A 196 -13.57 -18.36 14.24
N ILE A 197 -12.77 -18.82 15.21
CA ILE A 197 -11.93 -20.03 15.09
C ILE A 197 -12.67 -21.24 14.49
N PRO A 198 -13.93 -21.58 14.87
CA PRO A 198 -14.63 -22.75 14.32
C PRO A 198 -14.86 -22.71 12.79
N PHE A 199 -14.75 -21.52 12.18
CA PHE A 199 -14.98 -21.29 10.75
C PHE A 199 -13.69 -21.15 9.96
N LEU A 200 -12.52 -21.12 10.62
CA LEU A 200 -11.21 -20.92 9.98
C LEU A 200 -10.47 -22.25 9.82
N THR A 201 -9.70 -22.38 8.74
CA THR A 201 -8.74 -23.48 8.53
C THR A 201 -7.42 -23.24 9.27
N THR A 202 -7.13 -21.98 9.59
CA THR A 202 -5.98 -21.55 10.37
C THR A 202 -6.23 -21.76 11.87
N SER A 203 -5.31 -22.46 12.54
CA SER A 203 -5.35 -22.70 13.98
C SER A 203 -5.03 -21.43 14.79
N ALA A 204 -5.54 -21.36 16.03
CA ALA A 204 -5.47 -20.18 16.89
C ALA A 204 -4.04 -19.65 17.11
N ASP A 205 -3.07 -20.55 17.28
CA ASP A 205 -1.63 -20.28 17.43
C ASP A 205 -1.01 -19.53 16.24
N ARG A 206 -1.71 -19.45 15.10
CA ARG A 206 -1.23 -18.78 13.88
C ARG A 206 -1.96 -17.47 13.59
N LEU A 207 -2.97 -17.11 14.38
CA LEU A 207 -3.74 -15.86 14.22
C LEU A 207 -3.09 -14.65 14.90
N HIS A 208 -1.79 -14.70 15.18
CA HIS A 208 -1.03 -13.59 15.77
C HIS A 208 -0.81 -12.44 14.77
N TRP A 209 -0.43 -12.78 13.52
CA TRP A 209 -0.11 -11.82 12.45
C TRP A 209 -1.12 -11.94 11.31
N MET A 210 -2.25 -11.23 11.41
CA MET A 210 -3.32 -11.30 10.42
C MET A 210 -3.23 -10.18 9.39
N MET A 211 -3.77 -10.43 8.20
CA MET A 211 -3.89 -9.43 7.14
C MET A 211 -5.30 -8.83 7.17
N PRO A 212 -5.47 -7.50 7.29
CA PRO A 212 -6.77 -6.90 6.98
C PRO A 212 -7.05 -7.07 5.48
N PRO A 213 -8.28 -7.42 5.07
CA PRO A 213 -8.63 -7.41 3.65
C PRO A 213 -8.61 -5.97 3.14
N ASP A 214 -8.46 -5.79 1.82
CA ASP A 214 -8.67 -4.48 1.20
C ASP A 214 -10.16 -4.10 1.23
N PHE A 215 -10.46 -2.81 1.22
CA PHE A 215 -11.83 -2.28 1.16
C PHE A 215 -12.61 -2.79 -0.07
N ALA A 216 -11.92 -3.00 -1.20
CA ALA A 216 -12.51 -3.60 -2.40
C ALA A 216 -12.88 -5.08 -2.18
N THR A 217 -12.12 -5.83 -1.38
CA THR A 217 -12.45 -7.22 -1.01
C THR A 217 -13.70 -7.29 -0.15
N LEU A 218 -13.88 -6.34 0.80
CA LEU A 218 -15.13 -6.22 1.56
C LEU A 218 -16.32 -5.94 0.63
N ALA A 219 -16.21 -4.92 -0.22
CA ALA A 219 -17.23 -4.61 -1.21
C ALA A 219 -17.50 -5.81 -2.14
N GLY A 220 -16.50 -6.64 -2.44
CA GLY A 220 -16.60 -7.85 -3.24
C GLY A 220 -17.68 -8.83 -2.76
N TYR A 221 -17.82 -9.06 -1.44
CA TYR A 221 -18.88 -9.92 -0.91
C TYR A 221 -20.29 -9.39 -1.22
N TYR A 222 -20.45 -8.06 -1.17
CA TYR A 222 -21.71 -7.37 -1.50
C TYR A 222 -21.97 -7.39 -3.02
N ILE A 223 -20.97 -7.01 -3.81
CA ILE A 223 -20.99 -6.96 -5.27
C ILE A 223 -21.32 -8.33 -5.87
N HIS A 224 -20.77 -9.42 -5.32
CA HIS A 224 -21.06 -10.78 -5.79
C HIS A 224 -22.55 -11.13 -5.71
N ARG A 225 -23.26 -10.67 -4.66
CA ARG A 225 -24.72 -10.86 -4.56
C ARG A 225 -25.49 -9.98 -5.54
N LEU A 226 -25.06 -8.72 -5.72
CA LEU A 226 -25.67 -7.81 -6.72
C LEU A 226 -25.54 -8.38 -8.14
N GLY A 227 -24.35 -8.86 -8.51
CA GLY A 227 -24.08 -9.46 -9.82
C GLY A 227 -24.86 -10.75 -10.07
N ALA A 228 -25.19 -11.49 -9.02
CA ALA A 228 -26.07 -12.67 -9.07
C ALA A 228 -27.58 -12.32 -9.16
N GLY A 229 -27.96 -11.04 -9.26
CA GLY A 229 -29.36 -10.62 -9.26
C GLY A 229 -30.00 -10.53 -7.85
N ASP A 230 -29.27 -10.88 -6.80
CA ASP A 230 -29.78 -11.10 -5.45
C ASP A 230 -29.57 -9.86 -4.55
N GLY A 231 -30.40 -8.83 -4.77
CA GLY A 231 -30.44 -7.65 -3.93
C GLY A 231 -30.79 -7.95 -2.47
N GLY A 232 -31.55 -9.01 -2.19
CA GLY A 232 -31.90 -9.42 -0.82
C GLY A 232 -30.68 -9.95 -0.06
N GLY A 233 -29.93 -10.85 -0.68
CA GLY A 233 -28.66 -11.34 -0.15
C GLY A 233 -27.58 -10.27 -0.09
N ALA A 234 -27.55 -9.33 -1.04
CA ALA A 234 -26.67 -8.17 -0.98
C ALA A 234 -26.98 -7.30 0.25
N ALA A 235 -28.26 -6.98 0.48
CA ALA A 235 -28.70 -6.26 1.68
C ALA A 235 -28.32 -7.02 2.97
N HIS A 236 -28.45 -8.35 2.99
CA HIS A 236 -28.03 -9.16 4.14
C HIS A 236 -26.52 -9.08 4.40
N VAL A 237 -25.67 -9.19 3.36
CA VAL A 237 -24.20 -9.05 3.49
C VAL A 237 -23.82 -7.66 4.02
N ALA A 238 -24.39 -6.60 3.47
CA ALA A 238 -24.16 -5.23 3.96
C ALA A 238 -24.63 -5.04 5.41
N ARG A 239 -25.74 -5.68 5.79
CA ARG A 239 -26.26 -5.69 7.17
C ARG A 239 -25.31 -6.39 8.14
N VAL A 240 -24.74 -7.54 7.77
CA VAL A 240 -23.77 -8.25 8.61
C VAL A 240 -22.52 -7.40 8.86
N MET A 241 -21.98 -6.76 7.82
CA MET A 241 -20.85 -5.82 7.99
C MET A 241 -21.23 -4.61 8.86
N TYR A 242 -22.44 -4.08 8.70
CA TYR A 242 -22.97 -2.99 9.53
C TYR A 242 -23.10 -3.40 11.01
N GLU A 243 -23.66 -4.58 11.30
CA GLU A 243 -23.83 -5.07 12.68
C GLU A 243 -22.48 -5.31 13.37
N VAL A 244 -21.48 -5.86 12.65
CA VAL A 244 -20.09 -5.96 13.15
C VAL A 244 -19.50 -4.58 13.43
N ALA A 245 -19.57 -3.65 12.46
CA ALA A 245 -19.02 -2.32 12.59
C ALA A 245 -19.67 -1.56 13.76
N ALA A 246 -21.00 -1.49 13.82
CA ALA A 246 -21.75 -0.88 14.92
C ALA A 246 -21.47 -1.53 16.27
N GLY A 247 -21.23 -2.86 16.29
CA GLY A 247 -20.81 -3.58 17.49
C GLY A 247 -19.50 -3.07 18.09
N LEU A 248 -18.54 -2.75 17.21
CA LEU A 248 -17.18 -2.29 17.53
C LEU A 248 -17.05 -0.80 17.87
N GLN A 249 -18.01 0.07 17.49
CA GLN A 249 -17.93 1.53 17.72
C GLN A 249 -17.73 1.94 19.18
N ALA A 250 -18.10 1.07 20.13
CA ALA A 250 -17.92 1.29 21.56
C ALA A 250 -16.47 1.07 22.05
N ASP A 251 -15.62 0.37 21.29
CA ASP A 251 -14.20 0.19 21.61
C ASP A 251 -13.35 1.21 20.82
N PRO A 252 -12.67 2.17 21.49
CA PRO A 252 -11.86 3.19 20.81
C PRO A 252 -10.80 2.64 19.85
N ARG A 253 -10.32 1.41 20.06
CA ARG A 253 -9.24 0.79 19.26
C ARG A 253 -9.70 0.37 17.86
N PHE A 254 -10.99 0.10 17.68
CA PHE A 254 -11.61 -0.25 16.39
C PHE A 254 -12.38 0.92 15.78
N ARG A 255 -12.68 1.94 16.60
CA ARG A 255 -13.60 3.04 16.26
C ARG A 255 -13.34 3.73 14.91
N PRO A 256 -12.10 4.09 14.52
CA PRO A 256 -11.86 4.76 13.23
C PRO A 256 -12.29 3.92 12.01
N GLY A 257 -12.19 2.60 12.10
CA GLY A 257 -12.72 1.68 11.09
C GLY A 257 -14.20 1.40 11.27
N ALA A 258 -14.64 1.16 12.50
CA ALA A 258 -16.03 0.90 12.82
C ALA A 258 -16.98 2.03 12.33
N ASP A 259 -16.65 3.29 12.62
CA ASP A 259 -17.44 4.44 12.20
C ASP A 259 -17.48 4.58 10.66
N ALA A 260 -16.34 4.38 9.99
CA ALA A 260 -16.22 4.42 8.53
C ALA A 260 -17.07 3.34 7.84
N LEU A 261 -16.94 2.08 8.27
CA LEU A 261 -17.64 0.94 7.67
C LEU A 261 -19.14 0.98 7.99
N ALA A 262 -19.53 1.36 9.21
CA ALA A 262 -20.93 1.52 9.59
C ALA A 262 -21.62 2.60 8.74
N ALA A 263 -20.96 3.73 8.46
CA ALA A 263 -21.52 4.78 7.61
C ALA A 263 -21.74 4.30 6.16
N VAL A 264 -20.73 3.67 5.54
CA VAL A 264 -20.81 3.16 4.15
C VAL A 264 -21.87 2.07 4.01
N THR A 265 -21.91 1.12 4.94
CA THR A 265 -22.86 -0.01 4.90
C THR A 265 -24.29 0.46 5.19
N ALA A 266 -24.50 1.36 6.15
CA ALA A 266 -25.81 1.97 6.41
C ALA A 266 -26.34 2.79 5.22
N ALA A 267 -25.46 3.49 4.48
CA ALA A 267 -25.83 4.15 3.24
C ALA A 267 -26.23 3.15 2.16
N SER A 268 -25.42 2.11 1.95
CA SER A 268 -25.64 1.09 0.92
C SER A 268 -26.91 0.27 1.17
N LEU A 269 -27.26 -0.01 2.44
CA LEU A 269 -28.54 -0.62 2.82
C LEU A 269 -29.78 0.17 2.35
N ARG A 270 -29.68 1.51 2.25
CA ARG A 270 -30.74 2.37 1.71
C ARG A 270 -30.71 2.48 0.18
N MET A 271 -29.60 2.10 -0.45
CA MET A 271 -29.32 2.31 -1.87
C MET A 271 -29.21 0.99 -2.66
N VAL A 272 -29.51 -0.16 -2.08
CA VAL A 272 -29.37 -1.49 -2.72
C VAL A 272 -30.02 -1.56 -4.11
N ASN A 273 -31.21 -0.97 -4.31
CA ASN A 273 -31.87 -0.94 -5.63
C ASN A 273 -31.12 -0.08 -6.66
N GLN A 274 -30.39 0.95 -6.20
CA GLN A 274 -29.51 1.75 -7.06
C GLN A 274 -28.21 1.00 -7.33
N ASP A 275 -27.66 0.29 -6.35
CA ASP A 275 -26.46 -0.54 -6.53
C ASP A 275 -26.71 -1.73 -7.47
N MET A 276 -27.89 -2.35 -7.38
CA MET A 276 -28.39 -3.33 -8.36
C MET A 276 -28.46 -2.77 -9.78
N ALA A 277 -28.71 -1.46 -9.93
CA ALA A 277 -28.67 -0.79 -11.22
C ALA A 277 -27.23 -0.45 -11.64
N THR A 278 -26.37 -0.04 -10.71
CA THR A 278 -24.98 0.38 -10.94
C THR A 278 -24.02 -0.78 -11.22
N VAL A 279 -24.25 -1.98 -10.67
CA VAL A 279 -23.35 -3.13 -10.82
C VAL A 279 -23.13 -3.56 -12.28
N ARG A 280 -24.06 -3.20 -13.19
CA ARG A 280 -23.90 -3.39 -14.65
C ARG A 280 -22.71 -2.63 -15.26
N TYR A 281 -22.19 -1.62 -14.56
CA TYR A 281 -21.00 -0.86 -14.94
C TYR A 281 -19.71 -1.46 -14.36
N GLY A 282 -19.79 -2.64 -13.74
CA GLY A 282 -18.64 -3.38 -13.19
C GLY A 282 -18.49 -3.24 -11.67
N PRO A 283 -17.62 -4.07 -11.06
CA PRO A 283 -17.39 -4.07 -9.62
C PRO A 283 -16.82 -2.73 -9.12
N ASP A 284 -15.91 -2.13 -9.88
CA ASP A 284 -15.24 -0.87 -9.50
C ASP A 284 -16.23 0.29 -9.34
N ALA A 285 -17.31 0.33 -10.13
CA ALA A 285 -18.35 1.35 -9.99
C ALA A 285 -19.01 1.31 -8.60
N ILE A 286 -19.24 0.11 -8.05
CA ILE A 286 -19.77 -0.07 -6.69
C ILE A 286 -18.71 0.28 -5.64
N VAL A 287 -17.44 -0.06 -5.86
CA VAL A 287 -16.33 0.31 -4.95
C VAL A 287 -16.18 1.84 -4.87
N GLN A 288 -16.29 2.55 -5.99
CA GLN A 288 -16.26 4.02 -6.00
C GLN A 288 -17.50 4.62 -5.32
N GLU A 289 -18.68 4.07 -5.54
CA GLU A 289 -19.88 4.47 -4.80
C GLU A 289 -19.76 4.25 -3.28
N TRP A 290 -19.18 3.12 -2.85
CA TRP A 290 -18.88 2.86 -1.44
C TRP A 290 -17.87 3.87 -0.86
N ARG A 291 -16.84 4.27 -1.63
CA ARG A 291 -15.90 5.33 -1.24
C ARG A 291 -16.61 6.68 -1.10
N ARG A 292 -17.46 7.06 -2.07
CA ARG A 292 -18.24 8.32 -2.05
C ARG A 292 -19.25 8.39 -0.89
N ARG A 293 -19.69 7.24 -0.36
CA ARG A 293 -20.57 7.14 0.81
C ARG A 293 -19.84 7.26 2.15
N CYS A 294 -18.51 7.21 2.17
CA CYS A 294 -17.74 7.40 3.38
C CYS A 294 -17.75 8.90 3.76
N PRO A 295 -18.26 9.29 4.95
CA PRO A 295 -18.21 10.66 5.42
C PRO A 295 -16.77 11.17 5.53
N ALA A 296 -16.58 12.48 5.32
CA ALA A 296 -15.26 13.10 5.29
C ALA A 296 -14.52 12.97 6.64
N GLU A 297 -15.24 12.93 7.76
CA GLU A 297 -14.71 12.68 9.11
C GLU A 297 -14.04 11.30 9.28
N PHE A 298 -14.35 10.33 8.41
CA PHE A 298 -13.78 8.98 8.47
C PHE A 298 -12.85 8.66 7.29
N ALA A 299 -12.55 9.66 6.45
CA ALA A 299 -11.74 9.50 5.24
C ALA A 299 -10.31 8.99 5.52
N THR A 300 -9.73 9.30 6.69
CA THR A 300 -8.38 8.85 7.09
C THR A 300 -8.22 7.33 6.99
N THR A 301 -9.23 6.57 7.43
CA THR A 301 -9.23 5.11 7.39
C THR A 301 -9.14 4.59 5.95
N MET A 302 -9.76 5.31 5.00
CA MET A 302 -9.73 4.94 3.57
C MET A 302 -8.36 5.17 2.94
N VAL A 303 -7.52 6.06 3.47
CA VAL A 303 -6.21 6.41 2.85
C VAL A 303 -5.30 5.19 2.70
N ARG A 304 -5.34 4.24 3.65
CA ARG A 304 -4.61 2.95 3.57
C ARG A 304 -4.95 2.15 2.30
N ASP A 305 -6.20 2.25 1.86
CA ASP A 305 -6.79 1.49 0.76
C ASP A 305 -6.83 2.28 -0.57
N THR A 306 -6.95 3.61 -0.52
CA THR A 306 -7.06 4.48 -1.71
C THR A 306 -5.73 5.11 -2.13
N ALA A 307 -4.84 5.39 -1.18
CA ALA A 307 -3.57 6.08 -1.41
C ALA A 307 -2.48 5.53 -0.45
N PRO A 308 -2.06 4.26 -0.59
CA PRO A 308 -1.11 3.63 0.33
C PRO A 308 0.23 4.37 0.44
N GLY A 309 0.62 5.15 -0.57
CA GLY A 309 1.78 6.02 -0.53
C GLY A 309 1.63 7.21 0.43
N GLU A 310 0.47 7.87 0.44
CA GLU A 310 0.19 8.93 1.43
C GLU A 310 -0.05 8.34 2.82
N PHE A 311 -0.66 7.15 2.92
CA PHE A 311 -0.74 6.42 4.19
C PHE A 311 0.66 6.15 4.76
N LEU A 312 1.62 5.70 3.94
CA LEU A 312 3.02 5.49 4.36
C LEU A 312 3.61 6.78 4.97
N ARG A 313 3.38 7.93 4.34
CA ARG A 313 3.91 9.24 4.80
C ARG A 313 3.30 9.67 6.14
N LEU A 314 1.99 9.51 6.31
CA LEU A 314 1.30 9.81 7.57
C LEU A 314 1.67 8.82 8.69
N ALA A 315 1.79 7.53 8.39
CA ALA A 315 2.21 6.51 9.36
C ALA A 315 3.69 6.66 9.75
N LEU A 316 4.55 7.17 8.85
CA LEU A 316 5.94 7.52 9.18
C LEU A 316 6.03 8.74 10.09
N TYR A 317 5.19 9.76 9.92
CA TYR A 317 5.06 10.86 10.88
C TYR A 317 4.70 10.32 12.27
N ASP A 318 3.72 9.42 12.36
CA ASP A 318 3.27 8.83 13.61
C ASP A 318 4.36 7.96 14.27
N LEU A 319 5.08 7.15 13.47
CA LEU A 319 6.23 6.37 13.94
C LEU A 319 7.31 7.28 14.53
N GLN A 320 7.63 8.39 13.86
CA GLN A 320 8.62 9.35 14.33
C GLN A 320 8.21 9.99 15.67
N GLN A 321 6.93 10.33 15.85
CA GLN A 321 6.42 10.81 17.13
C GLN A 321 6.51 9.75 18.24
N ILE A 322 6.13 8.49 17.94
CA ILE A 322 6.20 7.38 18.91
C ILE A 322 7.65 7.11 19.34
N VAL A 323 8.57 7.03 18.36
CA VAL A 323 10.00 6.82 18.62
C VAL A 323 10.58 7.97 19.43
N ALA A 324 10.22 9.23 19.14
CA ALA A 324 10.66 10.38 19.93
C ALA A 324 10.17 10.31 21.39
N GLY A 325 8.92 9.89 21.62
CA GLY A 325 8.35 9.70 22.95
C GLY A 325 9.09 8.63 23.76
N LEU A 326 9.36 7.46 23.15
CA LEU A 326 10.08 6.36 23.79
C LEU A 326 11.55 6.68 24.07
N THR A 327 12.24 7.32 23.13
CA THR A 327 13.70 7.52 23.24
C THR A 327 14.11 8.76 24.02
N GLY A 328 13.16 9.65 24.33
CA GLY A 328 13.42 10.96 24.89
C GLY A 328 14.20 11.90 23.96
N PRO A 329 14.64 13.07 24.47
CA PRO A 329 15.42 14.04 23.70
C PRO A 329 16.82 13.50 23.36
N ARG A 330 17.21 13.63 22.09
CA ARG A 330 18.55 13.27 21.60
C ARG A 330 19.46 14.51 21.43
N PRO A 331 20.79 14.34 21.58
CA PRO A 331 21.74 15.44 21.49
C PRO A 331 21.96 15.88 20.04
N SER A 332 21.29 16.96 19.65
CA SER A 332 21.27 17.50 18.29
C SER A 332 21.92 18.89 18.18
N ALA A 333 22.12 19.37 16.95
CA ALA A 333 22.46 20.77 16.71
C ALA A 333 21.25 21.68 17.01
N PRO A 334 21.44 22.86 17.64
CA PRO A 334 20.33 23.75 18.01
C PRO A 334 19.41 24.10 16.82
N GLY A 335 18.10 23.94 17.03
CA GLY A 335 17.07 24.15 16.01
C GLY A 335 16.88 22.97 15.05
N ARG A 336 17.59 21.84 15.23
CA ARG A 336 17.50 20.67 14.32
C ARG A 336 17.22 19.33 15.02
N GLY A 337 16.68 19.34 16.23
CA GLY A 337 16.27 18.12 16.94
C GLY A 337 15.25 17.25 16.17
N HIS A 338 14.45 17.83 15.27
CA HIS A 338 13.53 17.08 14.40
C HIS A 338 14.25 16.18 13.38
N ASP A 339 15.46 16.53 12.92
CA ASP A 339 16.25 15.67 12.02
C ASP A 339 16.68 14.36 12.71
N GLU A 340 16.84 14.36 14.04
CA GLU A 340 17.16 13.14 14.80
C GLU A 340 15.94 12.28 15.06
N VAL A 341 14.79 12.90 15.32
CA VAL A 341 13.50 12.21 15.39
C VAL A 341 13.17 11.54 14.06
N ARG A 342 13.35 12.24 12.93
CA ARG A 342 13.21 11.68 11.57
C ARG A 342 14.16 10.51 11.36
N ARG A 343 15.46 10.72 11.56
CA ARG A 343 16.48 9.67 11.38
C ARG A 343 16.25 8.44 12.26
N ALA A 344 15.77 8.60 13.49
CA ALA A 344 15.44 7.50 14.38
C ALA A 344 14.22 6.70 13.90
N GLY A 345 13.12 7.35 13.52
CA GLY A 345 11.95 6.65 12.95
C GLY A 345 12.27 5.91 11.66
N LEU A 346 13.09 6.50 10.79
CA LEU A 346 13.58 5.87 9.56
C LEU A 346 14.52 4.68 9.82
N ALA A 347 15.31 4.74 10.89
CA ALA A 347 16.14 3.61 11.31
C ALA A 347 15.29 2.42 11.77
N VAL A 348 14.17 2.68 12.45
CA VAL A 348 13.21 1.64 12.83
C VAL A 348 12.53 1.04 11.59
N LEU A 349 12.08 1.86 10.63
CA LEU A 349 11.59 1.36 9.32
C LEU A 349 12.67 0.49 8.61
N ALA A 350 13.92 0.95 8.61
CA ALA A 350 15.02 0.25 7.95
C ALA A 350 15.31 -1.14 8.57
N ALA A 351 15.01 -1.35 9.85
CA ALA A 351 15.14 -2.66 10.48
C ALA A 351 14.21 -3.72 9.87
N ASP A 352 12.97 -3.34 9.54
CA ASP A 352 12.02 -4.23 8.87
C ASP A 352 12.33 -4.40 7.38
N LEU A 353 12.78 -3.32 6.71
CA LEU A 353 13.22 -3.37 5.31
C LEU A 353 14.50 -4.19 5.10
N GLN A 354 15.30 -4.47 6.13
CA GLN A 354 16.50 -5.30 6.03
C GLN A 354 16.20 -6.73 5.53
N ALA A 355 14.98 -7.24 5.74
CA ALA A 355 14.53 -8.53 5.22
C ALA A 355 14.10 -8.48 3.74
N ALA A 356 13.86 -7.30 3.18
CA ALA A 356 13.51 -7.09 1.77
C ALA A 356 14.12 -5.78 1.20
N PRO A 357 15.46 -5.65 1.09
CA PRO A 357 16.09 -4.40 0.66
C PRO A 357 15.64 -3.92 -0.73
N GLY A 358 15.28 -4.84 -1.62
CA GLY A 358 14.71 -4.56 -2.94
C GLY A 358 13.35 -3.84 -2.93
N ALA A 359 12.69 -3.69 -1.78
CA ALA A 359 11.50 -2.85 -1.64
C ALA A 359 11.83 -1.35 -1.65
N LEU A 360 13.07 -0.95 -1.34
CA LEU A 360 13.45 0.46 -1.17
C LEU A 360 13.13 1.36 -2.39
N PRO A 361 13.39 0.98 -3.66
CA PRO A 361 13.08 1.82 -4.82
C PRO A 361 11.59 2.19 -4.93
N ALA A 362 10.68 1.27 -4.58
CA ALA A 362 9.24 1.54 -4.59
C ALA A 362 8.80 2.57 -3.53
N LEU A 363 9.60 2.73 -2.47
CA LEU A 363 9.38 3.66 -1.37
C LEU A 363 10.03 5.02 -1.60
N GLN A 364 11.13 5.10 -2.37
CA GLN A 364 11.89 6.34 -2.57
C GLN A 364 11.03 7.53 -3.02
N ARG A 365 10.05 7.31 -3.92
CA ARG A 365 9.12 8.35 -4.39
C ARG A 365 8.18 8.93 -3.32
N TRP A 366 8.06 8.28 -2.16
CA TRP A 366 7.21 8.70 -1.04
C TRP A 366 8.01 9.30 0.12
N LEU A 367 9.34 9.26 0.06
CA LEU A 367 10.25 9.80 1.07
C LEU A 367 10.88 11.11 0.58
N ASP A 368 11.16 12.05 1.49
CA ASP A 368 12.03 13.18 1.15
C ASP A 368 13.47 12.72 0.85
N PRO A 369 14.26 13.47 0.06
CA PRO A 369 15.62 13.07 -0.30
C PRO A 369 16.57 12.82 0.87
N ASP A 370 16.37 13.44 2.04
CA ASP A 370 17.17 13.14 3.24
C ASP A 370 16.72 11.82 3.87
N SER A 371 15.41 11.58 3.92
CA SER A 371 14.82 10.35 4.43
C SER A 371 15.21 9.13 3.60
N ALA A 372 15.14 9.23 2.27
CA ALA A 372 15.58 8.18 1.36
C ALA A 372 17.08 7.87 1.53
N ARG A 373 17.94 8.90 1.58
CA ARG A 373 19.38 8.75 1.86
C ARG A 373 19.66 8.15 3.23
N THR A 374 18.88 8.50 4.25
CA THR A 374 19.02 7.95 5.61
C THR A 374 18.72 6.45 5.60
N VAL A 375 17.58 6.03 5.05
CA VAL A 375 17.21 4.59 4.98
C VAL A 375 18.27 3.81 4.19
N GLN A 376 18.71 4.33 3.04
CA GLN A 376 19.78 3.70 2.26
C GLN A 376 21.10 3.59 3.03
N ALA A 377 21.53 4.65 3.73
CA ALA A 377 22.76 4.64 4.51
C ALA A 377 22.68 3.70 5.73
N VAL A 378 21.53 3.59 6.38
CA VAL A 378 21.34 2.64 7.49
C VAL A 378 21.34 1.20 6.97
N LEU A 379 20.70 0.90 5.83
CA LEU A 379 20.68 -0.42 5.21
C LEU A 379 22.04 -0.85 4.61
N ALA A 380 22.81 0.09 4.06
CA ALA A 380 24.09 -0.20 3.40
C ALA A 380 25.28 -0.36 4.37
N ASP A 381 25.28 0.37 5.50
CA ASP A 381 26.39 0.36 6.47
C ASP A 381 26.02 -0.41 7.76
N PRO A 382 26.60 -1.60 8.02
CA PRO A 382 26.44 -2.33 9.28
C PRO A 382 26.97 -1.62 10.52
N ALA A 383 27.93 -0.70 10.37
CA ALA A 383 28.50 0.09 11.47
C ALA A 383 27.70 1.37 11.78
N ASN A 384 26.63 1.65 11.03
CA ASN A 384 25.84 2.87 11.18
C ASN A 384 25.24 2.96 12.61
N PRO A 385 25.49 4.06 13.36
CA PRO A 385 25.09 4.18 14.76
C PRO A 385 23.57 4.09 14.96
N LEU A 386 22.76 4.38 13.94
CA LEU A 386 21.30 4.24 14.01
C LEU A 386 20.83 2.77 14.11
N ARG A 387 21.66 1.79 13.75
CA ARG A 387 21.41 0.35 14.02
C ARG A 387 21.47 0.00 15.51
N ALA A 388 21.78 0.95 16.40
CA ALA A 388 21.50 0.80 17.84
C ALA A 388 19.99 0.75 18.15
N LEU A 389 19.12 1.20 17.23
CA LEU A 389 17.66 1.13 17.33
C LEU A 389 17.06 -0.12 16.66
N TRP A 390 17.90 -1.04 16.18
CA TRP A 390 17.43 -2.29 15.59
C TRP A 390 17.23 -3.36 16.66
N PRO A 391 16.20 -4.21 16.54
CA PRO A 391 16.08 -5.42 17.33
C PRO A 391 17.32 -6.32 17.24
N ARG A 392 17.63 -7.03 18.32
CA ARG A 392 18.67 -8.06 18.37
C ARG A 392 18.13 -9.28 19.10
N ASP A 393 18.36 -10.47 18.54
CA ASP A 393 17.92 -11.75 19.13
C ASP A 393 16.42 -11.78 19.49
N GLY A 394 15.58 -11.12 18.68
CA GLY A 394 14.14 -10.99 18.90
C GLY A 394 13.74 -10.04 20.04
N ARG A 395 14.68 -9.24 20.57
CA ARG A 395 14.47 -8.28 21.66
C ARG A 395 14.56 -6.84 21.18
N LEU A 396 13.76 -5.98 21.81
CA LEU A 396 13.76 -4.55 21.55
C LEU A 396 15.01 -3.91 22.19
N PRO A 397 15.71 -2.96 21.53
CA PRO A 397 16.90 -2.33 22.10
C PRO A 397 16.52 -1.42 23.27
N GLU A 398 17.46 -1.21 24.19
CA GLU A 398 17.26 -0.44 25.44
C GLU A 398 16.60 0.93 25.20
N ALA A 399 17.04 1.64 24.16
CA ALA A 399 16.54 2.99 23.84
C ALA A 399 15.09 3.03 23.33
N LEU A 400 14.47 1.88 23.04
CA LEU A 400 13.06 1.75 22.65
C LEU A 400 12.24 0.96 23.69
N ARG A 401 12.89 0.36 24.71
CA ARG A 401 12.19 -0.26 25.84
C ARG A 401 11.71 0.81 26.81
N GLY A 402 10.59 0.53 27.46
CA GLY A 402 9.98 1.37 28.48
C GLY A 402 8.73 0.71 29.04
N ASP A 403 8.30 1.16 30.21
CA ASP A 403 7.18 0.56 30.95
C ASP A 403 5.79 1.03 30.45
N ASP A 404 5.75 1.90 29.42
CA ASP A 404 4.54 2.41 28.79
C ASP A 404 3.99 1.41 27.76
N ALA A 405 3.05 0.59 28.20
CA ALA A 405 2.37 -0.40 27.38
C ALA A 405 1.60 0.20 26.19
N ASP A 406 1.06 1.43 26.32
CA ASP A 406 0.29 2.09 25.27
C ASP A 406 1.21 2.65 24.18
N ALA A 407 2.36 3.20 24.56
CA ALA A 407 3.40 3.62 23.61
C ALA A 407 3.99 2.42 22.85
N LEU A 408 4.24 1.29 23.53
CA LEU A 408 4.70 0.06 22.88
C LEU A 408 3.61 -0.57 21.99
N ALA A 409 2.35 -0.62 22.43
CA ALA A 409 1.24 -1.09 21.59
C ALA A 409 1.08 -0.25 20.32
N ALA A 410 1.23 1.09 20.42
CA ALA A 410 1.21 1.96 19.27
C ALA A 410 2.45 1.81 18.37
N LEU A 411 3.64 1.58 18.93
CA LEU A 411 4.84 1.26 18.14
C LEU A 411 4.60 -0.03 17.33
N LEU A 412 4.03 -1.06 17.95
CA LEU A 412 3.69 -2.31 17.28
C LEU A 412 2.67 -2.07 16.15
N ALA A 413 1.52 -1.44 16.45
CA ALA A 413 0.48 -1.18 15.45
C ALA A 413 1.01 -0.37 14.26
N THR A 414 1.79 0.66 14.53
CA THR A 414 2.35 1.55 13.50
C THR A 414 3.39 0.83 12.65
N THR A 415 4.33 0.11 13.26
CA THR A 415 5.38 -0.63 12.52
C THR A 415 4.80 -1.81 11.74
N TYR A 416 3.83 -2.53 12.29
CA TYR A 416 3.15 -3.61 11.56
C TYR A 416 2.37 -3.08 10.34
N THR A 417 1.59 -2.01 10.53
CA THR A 417 0.81 -1.42 9.42
C THR A 417 1.70 -0.76 8.36
N LEU A 418 2.81 -0.12 8.77
CA LEU A 418 3.87 0.32 7.84
C LEU A 418 4.45 -0.86 7.07
N GLY A 419 4.72 -1.97 7.77
CA GLY A 419 5.11 -3.27 7.21
C GLY A 419 4.22 -3.69 6.04
N LEU A 420 2.91 -3.82 6.31
CA LEU A 420 1.92 -4.20 5.29
C LEU A 420 1.84 -3.17 4.14
N THR A 421 1.96 -1.88 4.46
CA THR A 421 1.91 -0.78 3.49
C THR A 421 3.10 -0.82 2.54
N TRP A 422 4.32 -1.01 3.03
CA TRP A 422 5.50 -1.09 2.16
C TRP A 422 5.53 -2.38 1.36
N CYS A 423 5.08 -3.51 1.93
CA CYS A 423 4.85 -4.76 1.20
C CYS A 423 3.89 -4.54 0.00
N ARG A 424 2.76 -3.86 0.22
CA ARG A 424 1.81 -3.49 -0.84
C ARG A 424 2.43 -2.56 -1.89
N LEU A 425 3.17 -1.53 -1.48
CA LEU A 425 3.80 -0.59 -2.42
C LEU A 425 4.90 -1.24 -3.27
N ALA A 426 5.65 -2.18 -2.71
CA ALA A 426 6.72 -2.92 -3.39
C ALA A 426 6.26 -4.21 -4.08
N GLN A 427 4.98 -4.60 -3.94
CA GLN A 427 4.43 -5.88 -4.42
C GLN A 427 5.17 -7.11 -3.87
N VAL A 428 5.66 -7.01 -2.63
CA VAL A 428 6.37 -8.08 -1.90
C VAL A 428 5.42 -8.70 -0.87
N PRO A 429 5.27 -10.03 -0.78
CA PRO A 429 4.43 -10.65 0.24
C PRO A 429 4.97 -10.41 1.66
N PRO A 430 4.10 -10.18 2.65
CA PRO A 430 4.53 -9.98 4.04
C PRO A 430 5.15 -11.26 4.65
N PRO A 431 6.11 -11.14 5.58
CA PRO A 431 6.70 -12.30 6.24
C PRO A 431 5.67 -13.06 7.09
N ALA A 432 5.60 -14.39 6.94
CA ALA A 432 4.65 -15.24 7.66
C ALA A 432 4.83 -15.24 9.20
N THR A 433 5.97 -14.79 9.70
CA THR A 433 6.31 -14.65 11.13
C THR A 433 6.11 -13.23 11.66
N GLY A 434 5.63 -12.29 10.85
CA GLY A 434 5.66 -10.86 11.15
C GLY A 434 7.03 -10.21 10.90
N PHE A 435 7.10 -8.89 10.96
CA PHE A 435 8.33 -8.11 10.74
C PHE A 435 9.19 -8.03 12.01
N ALA A 436 10.47 -7.66 11.88
CA ALA A 436 11.47 -7.75 12.95
C ALA A 436 11.15 -6.83 14.15
N VAL A 437 10.72 -5.59 13.89
CA VAL A 437 10.35 -4.64 14.95
C VAL A 437 9.04 -5.04 15.63
N PRO A 438 7.92 -5.31 14.92
CA PRO A 438 6.70 -5.85 15.53
C PRO A 438 6.94 -7.10 16.39
N GLN A 439 7.74 -8.07 15.92
CA GLN A 439 8.09 -9.26 16.70
C GLN A 439 8.82 -8.91 18.00
N ALA A 440 9.78 -7.98 17.94
CA ALA A 440 10.53 -7.56 19.12
C ALA A 440 9.67 -6.78 20.13
N VAL A 441 8.77 -5.91 19.65
CA VAL A 441 7.81 -5.20 20.52
C VAL A 441 6.80 -6.17 21.13
N ALA A 442 6.34 -7.17 20.38
CA ALA A 442 5.48 -8.24 20.88
C ALA A 442 6.14 -9.04 22.02
N ALA A 443 7.44 -9.32 21.91
CA ALA A 443 8.21 -10.04 22.92
C ALA A 443 8.49 -9.23 24.20
N GLU A 444 8.46 -7.90 24.13
CA GLU A 444 8.48 -7.02 25.31
C GLU A 444 7.08 -6.87 25.93
N LEU A 445 6.06 -6.64 25.11
CA LEU A 445 4.67 -6.51 25.58
C LEU A 445 4.18 -7.76 26.30
N THR A 446 4.55 -8.96 25.83
CA THR A 446 4.21 -10.25 26.47
C THR A 446 5.20 -10.67 27.58
N SER A 447 6.17 -9.83 27.94
CA SER A 447 7.13 -10.14 28.99
C SER A 447 6.47 -10.12 30.38
N PRO A 448 6.95 -10.92 31.36
CA PRO A 448 6.45 -10.87 32.74
C PRO A 448 6.66 -9.53 33.46
N ALA A 449 7.47 -8.62 32.91
CA ALA A 449 7.62 -7.26 33.44
C ALA A 449 6.45 -6.35 33.02
N MET A 450 5.89 -6.57 31.82
CA MET A 450 4.74 -5.83 31.28
C MET A 450 3.40 -6.49 31.60
N HIS A 451 3.39 -7.81 31.83
CA HIS A 451 2.21 -8.57 32.25
C HIS A 451 2.30 -8.91 33.73
N THR A 452 1.69 -8.07 34.58
CA THR A 452 1.29 -8.50 35.92
C THR A 452 0.16 -9.54 35.76
N PRO A 453 0.33 -10.82 36.14
CA PRO A 453 -0.77 -11.76 36.09
C PRO A 453 -1.88 -11.30 37.04
N PRO A 454 -3.17 -11.49 36.70
CA PRO A 454 -4.26 -11.20 37.62
C PRO A 454 -4.04 -11.95 38.93
N SER A 455 -4.39 -11.32 40.05
CA SER A 455 -4.37 -12.00 41.34
C SER A 455 -5.30 -13.22 41.29
N THR A 456 -4.93 -14.29 41.99
CA THR A 456 -5.51 -15.63 41.85
C THR A 456 -7.01 -15.76 42.22
N ASP A 457 -7.68 -14.67 42.60
CA ASP A 457 -9.09 -14.60 42.99
C ASP A 457 -9.97 -13.81 41.99
N GLU A 458 -9.41 -13.15 40.97
CA GLU A 458 -10.17 -12.38 39.97
C GLU A 458 -10.19 -13.07 38.59
N LEU A 459 -11.03 -14.11 38.46
CA LEU A 459 -11.44 -14.65 37.16
C LEU A 459 -12.14 -13.54 36.36
N SER A 460 -11.67 -13.25 35.14
CA SER A 460 -12.35 -12.26 34.31
C SER A 460 -13.72 -12.78 33.86
N ALA A 461 -14.63 -11.86 33.53
CA ALA A 461 -15.92 -12.23 32.97
C ALA A 461 -15.77 -13.07 31.67
N TRP A 462 -14.65 -12.91 30.95
CA TRP A 462 -14.31 -13.73 29.80
C TRP A 462 -13.91 -15.16 30.17
N ASP A 463 -13.08 -15.35 31.21
CA ASP A 463 -12.67 -16.69 31.67
C ASP A 463 -13.87 -17.51 32.13
N ILE A 464 -14.84 -16.86 32.79
CA ILE A 464 -16.11 -17.46 33.20
C ILE A 464 -16.94 -17.88 31.95
N ILE A 465 -17.00 -17.04 30.91
CA ILE A 465 -17.67 -17.36 29.64
C ILE A 465 -16.95 -18.52 28.92
N LYS A 466 -15.62 -18.53 28.89
CA LYS A 466 -14.81 -19.58 28.27
C LYS A 466 -15.03 -20.92 28.97
N ALA A 467 -14.90 -20.97 30.29
CA ALA A 467 -15.17 -22.17 31.09
C ALA A 467 -16.62 -22.67 30.92
N ALA A 468 -17.60 -21.77 30.84
CA ALA A 468 -19.00 -22.14 30.58
C ALA A 468 -19.20 -22.72 29.16
N ARG A 469 -18.52 -22.19 28.14
CA ARG A 469 -18.56 -22.72 26.76
C ARG A 469 -17.89 -24.09 26.68
N GLU A 470 -16.75 -24.29 27.33
CA GLU A 470 -16.05 -25.57 27.43
C GLU A 470 -16.91 -26.62 28.16
N HIS A 471 -17.55 -26.24 29.27
CA HIS A 471 -18.49 -27.11 29.98
C HIS A 471 -19.68 -27.53 29.11
N LEU A 472 -20.35 -26.59 28.44
CA LEU A 472 -21.46 -26.90 27.52
C LEU A 472 -21.03 -27.69 26.27
N ALA A 473 -19.77 -27.57 25.85
CA ALA A 473 -19.21 -28.40 24.78
C ALA A 473 -18.96 -29.84 25.27
N ALA A 474 -18.40 -29.99 26.47
CA ALA A 474 -18.20 -31.29 27.12
C ALA A 474 -19.54 -32.00 27.39
N GLU A 475 -20.58 -31.29 27.85
CA GLU A 475 -21.92 -31.86 28.03
C GLU A 475 -22.52 -32.37 26.72
N ARG A 476 -22.37 -31.66 25.60
CA ARG A 476 -22.80 -32.16 24.27
C ARG A 476 -21.99 -33.37 23.82
N ALA A 477 -20.69 -33.41 24.09
CA ALA A 477 -19.85 -34.57 23.75
C ALA A 477 -20.21 -35.82 24.59
N VAL A 478 -20.58 -35.63 25.86
CA VAL A 478 -21.02 -36.72 26.75
C VAL A 478 -22.46 -37.17 26.46
N GLY A 479 -23.33 -36.26 26.02
CA GLY A 479 -24.71 -36.56 25.61
C GLY A 479 -24.86 -37.13 24.20
N GLY A 480 -23.84 -37.04 23.35
CA GLY A 480 -23.89 -37.39 21.91
C GLY A 480 -23.77 -38.88 21.57
N GLY A 481 -24.08 -39.78 22.50
CA GLY A 481 -23.62 -41.17 22.48
C GLY A 481 -24.67 -42.29 22.38
N VAL A 482 -25.75 -42.15 21.60
CA VAL A 482 -26.41 -43.30 20.92
C VAL A 482 -27.14 -42.81 19.66
N ASP A 483 -26.99 -43.54 18.56
CA ASP A 483 -27.86 -43.46 17.38
C ASP A 483 -29.31 -43.83 17.79
N GLN A 484 -30.20 -42.85 17.89
CA GLN A 484 -31.63 -43.08 18.11
C GLN A 484 -32.38 -42.58 16.86
N PRO A 485 -33.04 -43.47 16.09
CA PRO A 485 -33.59 -43.10 14.81
C PRO A 485 -34.68 -42.05 14.97
N VAL A 486 -34.54 -40.94 14.23
CA VAL A 486 -35.58 -39.93 14.06
C VAL A 486 -36.86 -40.64 13.60
N ALA A 487 -37.94 -40.51 14.37
CA ALA A 487 -39.22 -41.13 14.04
C ALA A 487 -39.67 -40.63 12.65
N PRO A 488 -40.18 -41.52 11.77
CA PRO A 488 -40.44 -41.17 10.39
C PRO A 488 -41.49 -40.07 10.28
N VAL A 489 -41.16 -39.03 9.52
CA VAL A 489 -42.12 -38.00 9.09
C VAL A 489 -43.18 -38.69 8.24
N PRO A 490 -44.48 -38.62 8.59
CA PRO A 490 -45.54 -39.19 7.75
C PRO A 490 -45.63 -38.42 6.42
N GLU A 491 -45.64 -39.16 5.31
CA GLU A 491 -45.86 -38.56 3.99
C GLU A 491 -47.26 -37.89 3.88
N PRO A 492 -47.39 -36.82 3.06
CA PRO A 492 -48.63 -36.07 2.96
C PRO A 492 -49.72 -36.88 2.22
N VAL A 493 -50.74 -37.33 2.95
CA VAL A 493 -51.95 -37.90 2.36
C VAL A 493 -52.68 -36.81 1.57
N ARG A 494 -52.67 -36.96 0.24
CA ARG A 494 -53.57 -36.22 -0.66
C ARG A 494 -54.97 -36.80 -0.55
N ASP A 495 -55.81 -36.20 0.27
CA ASP A 495 -57.23 -36.06 -0.05
C ASP A 495 -57.81 -34.82 0.64
N ALA A 496 -58.66 -34.08 -0.06
CA ALA A 496 -59.10 -32.75 0.36
C ALA A 496 -60.54 -32.77 0.93
N PRO A 497 -60.75 -32.39 2.21
CA PRO A 497 -62.02 -31.88 2.70
C PRO A 497 -62.08 -30.35 2.57
N GLY A 498 -63.30 -29.81 2.48
CA GLY A 498 -63.56 -28.41 2.15
C GLY A 498 -63.16 -27.35 3.20
N PRO A 499 -63.37 -26.05 2.90
CA PRO A 499 -62.87 -24.96 3.72
C PRO A 499 -63.53 -24.92 5.10
N PRO A 500 -62.76 -24.76 6.20
CA PRO A 500 -63.33 -24.58 7.53
C PRO A 500 -64.04 -23.23 7.65
N PRO A 501 -65.10 -23.12 8.47
CA PRO A 501 -65.86 -21.88 8.64
C PRO A 501 -65.03 -20.79 9.33
N ALA A 502 -65.35 -19.53 9.03
CA ALA A 502 -64.72 -18.38 9.66
C ALA A 502 -64.96 -18.37 11.18
N VAL A 503 -63.89 -18.60 11.96
CA VAL A 503 -63.88 -18.38 13.41
C VAL A 503 -63.36 -16.97 13.67
N ALA A 504 -64.10 -16.21 14.49
CA ALA A 504 -63.79 -14.82 14.81
C ALA A 504 -62.42 -14.66 15.51
N PRO A 505 -61.75 -13.49 15.37
CA PRO A 505 -60.49 -13.23 16.07
C PRO A 505 -60.66 -13.34 17.58
N ALA A 506 -59.73 -14.05 18.23
CA ALA A 506 -59.68 -14.14 19.68
C ALA A 506 -59.42 -12.75 20.30
N PRO A 507 -60.09 -12.39 21.41
CA PRO A 507 -59.85 -11.11 22.08
C PRO A 507 -58.44 -11.03 22.67
N PRO A 508 -57.84 -9.83 22.75
CA PRO A 508 -56.51 -9.64 23.33
C PRO A 508 -56.49 -9.99 24.83
N PRO A 509 -55.33 -10.40 25.37
CA PRO A 509 -55.18 -10.69 26.80
C PRO A 509 -55.47 -9.45 27.65
N ALA A 510 -56.11 -9.67 28.81
CA ALA A 510 -56.51 -8.59 29.71
C ALA A 510 -55.29 -7.83 30.28
N PRO A 511 -55.39 -6.50 30.47
CA PRO A 511 -54.33 -5.72 31.08
C PRO A 511 -54.11 -6.13 32.56
N PRO A 512 -52.87 -6.06 33.07
CA PRO A 512 -52.60 -6.28 34.49
C PRO A 512 -53.31 -5.24 35.37
N ALA A 513 -53.70 -5.65 36.57
CA ALA A 513 -54.40 -4.81 37.53
C ALA A 513 -53.56 -3.57 37.92
N PRO A 514 -54.19 -2.42 38.20
CA PRO A 514 -53.47 -1.21 38.57
C PRO A 514 -52.76 -1.39 39.91
N VAL A 515 -51.42 -1.32 39.88
CA VAL A 515 -50.59 -1.16 41.07
C VAL A 515 -50.95 0.18 41.71
N PRO A 516 -51.19 0.27 43.04
CA PRO A 516 -51.46 1.54 43.69
C PRO A 516 -50.29 2.51 43.47
N PRO A 517 -50.56 3.82 43.33
CA PRO A 517 -49.51 4.79 43.06
C PRO A 517 -48.47 4.75 44.19
N PRO A 518 -47.16 4.68 43.88
CA PRO A 518 -46.15 4.83 44.91
C PRO A 518 -46.33 6.20 45.57
N ALA A 519 -46.25 6.23 46.89
CA ALA A 519 -46.13 7.49 47.62
C ALA A 519 -44.93 8.27 47.05
N ALA A 520 -45.06 9.60 46.99
CA ALA A 520 -43.96 10.45 46.53
C ALA A 520 -42.67 10.06 47.26
N PRO A 521 -41.56 9.80 46.55
CA PRO A 521 -40.32 9.43 47.21
C PRO A 521 -39.91 10.53 48.16
N VAL A 522 -39.85 10.19 49.45
CA VAL A 522 -39.11 10.96 50.44
C VAL A 522 -37.70 11.14 49.88
N PRO A 523 -37.15 12.36 49.81
CA PRO A 523 -35.81 12.55 49.27
C PRO A 523 -34.82 11.71 50.09
N PRO A 524 -33.84 11.06 49.45
CA PRO A 524 -32.83 10.30 50.18
C PRO A 524 -32.12 11.23 51.17
N PRO A 525 -31.69 10.74 52.35
CA PRO A 525 -30.75 11.48 53.17
C PRO A 525 -29.51 11.76 52.30
N ALA A 526 -29.04 13.01 52.32
CA ALA A 526 -27.91 13.41 51.50
C ALA A 526 -26.70 12.49 51.76
N ALA A 527 -26.10 11.97 50.69
CA ALA A 527 -24.72 11.51 50.78
C ALA A 527 -23.86 12.68 51.27
N PRO A 528 -22.84 12.45 52.12
CA PRO A 528 -21.98 13.51 52.58
C PRO A 528 -21.36 14.24 51.38
N GLU A 529 -21.50 15.55 51.40
CA GLU A 529 -21.01 16.48 50.39
C GLU A 529 -19.51 16.22 50.13
N PRO A 530 -19.03 16.15 48.87
CA PRO A 530 -17.60 16.26 48.62
C PRO A 530 -17.13 17.59 49.23
N PRO A 531 -16.00 17.63 49.96
CA PRO A 531 -15.58 18.84 50.63
C PRO A 531 -15.46 19.97 49.62
N ALA A 532 -16.20 21.06 49.88
CA ALA A 532 -16.17 22.23 49.01
C ALA A 532 -14.72 22.67 48.76
N PRO A 533 -14.37 23.14 47.54
CA PRO A 533 -13.09 23.81 47.34
C PRO A 533 -12.98 24.93 48.38
N PRO A 534 -11.81 25.08 49.04
CA PRO A 534 -11.69 26.06 50.11
C PRO A 534 -12.09 27.45 49.58
N PRO A 535 -12.77 28.28 50.40
CA PRO A 535 -13.07 29.63 49.98
C PRO A 535 -11.77 30.32 49.56
N PRO A 536 -11.80 31.18 48.52
CA PRO A 536 -10.61 31.95 48.15
C PRO A 536 -10.11 32.65 49.40
N ALA A 537 -8.82 32.46 49.70
CA ALA A 537 -8.23 33.00 50.92
C ALA A 537 -8.57 34.49 51.03
N PRO A 538 -8.98 34.99 52.22
CA PRO A 538 -9.15 36.42 52.40
C PRO A 538 -7.84 37.09 51.96
N PRO A 539 -7.90 38.19 51.18
CA PRO A 539 -6.71 38.78 50.59
C PRO A 539 -5.70 39.04 51.69
N MET A 540 -4.53 38.39 51.60
CA MET A 540 -3.44 38.69 52.52
C MET A 540 -3.20 40.20 52.49
N PRO A 541 -3.07 40.86 53.65
CA PRO A 541 -2.89 42.30 53.70
C PRO A 541 -1.67 42.66 52.87
N ALA A 542 -1.83 43.66 52.00
CA ALA A 542 -0.76 44.11 51.12
C ALA A 542 0.52 44.37 51.94
N PRO A 543 1.70 43.84 51.52
CA PRO A 543 2.95 44.33 52.08
C PRO A 543 2.99 45.85 51.85
N PRO A 544 3.38 46.64 52.86
CA PRO A 544 3.08 48.07 52.88
C PRO A 544 3.68 48.77 51.67
N THR A 545 2.84 49.55 50.97
CA THR A 545 3.26 50.54 50.00
C THR A 545 4.22 51.52 50.68
N ARG A 546 5.52 51.28 50.49
CA ARG A 546 6.55 52.22 50.92
C ARG A 546 6.44 53.45 50.03
N ALA A 547 5.86 54.51 50.59
CA ALA A 547 5.72 55.78 49.90
C ALA A 547 7.07 56.26 49.34
N ALA A 548 7.04 56.81 48.12
CA ALA A 548 8.19 57.46 47.54
C ALA A 548 8.55 58.73 48.34
N PRO A 549 9.84 59.02 48.58
CA PRO A 549 10.26 60.39 48.87
C PRO A 549 10.11 61.24 47.59
N ALA A 550 9.56 62.44 47.73
CA ALA A 550 9.16 63.27 46.61
C ALA A 550 10.26 64.23 46.11
N GLY A 551 10.50 64.22 44.79
CA GLY A 551 11.02 65.35 44.01
C GLY A 551 12.50 65.76 44.18
N PRO A 552 12.99 66.75 43.39
CA PRO A 552 12.24 67.56 42.43
C PRO A 552 12.75 67.54 40.96
N VAL A 553 11.84 67.98 40.08
CA VAL A 553 12.01 68.45 38.69
C VAL A 553 12.96 69.69 38.67
N PRO A 554 13.89 69.91 37.69
CA PRO A 554 13.51 70.23 36.30
C PRO A 554 14.44 69.77 35.15
N GLY A 555 13.89 69.78 33.92
CA GLY A 555 14.67 69.84 32.67
C GLY A 555 15.04 71.29 32.30
N PRO A 556 15.25 71.67 31.01
CA PRO A 556 15.19 70.86 29.77
C PRO A 556 16.50 70.88 28.96
N SER A 557 16.62 70.03 27.93
CA SER A 557 17.15 70.37 26.58
C SER A 557 17.29 69.12 25.70
N ALA A 558 16.98 69.28 24.42
CA ALA A 558 17.28 68.36 23.31
C ALA A 558 17.96 69.22 22.19
N PRO A 559 18.33 68.68 21.01
CA PRO A 559 18.78 67.33 20.64
C PRO A 559 20.16 67.36 19.90
N VAL A 560 20.94 66.26 19.86
CA VAL A 560 21.96 66.01 18.81
C VAL A 560 22.15 64.51 18.54
N ASP A 561 21.89 64.10 17.30
CA ASP A 561 22.43 63.05 16.41
C ASP A 561 22.87 61.63 16.86
N GLU A 562 22.72 60.71 15.90
CA GLU A 562 23.14 59.29 15.89
C GLU A 562 24.66 59.10 15.98
N PRO A 563 25.10 57.87 16.32
CA PRO A 563 26.06 57.23 15.41
C PRO A 563 25.79 55.73 15.12
N ALA A 564 26.19 55.32 13.92
CA ALA A 564 26.13 53.95 13.42
C ALA A 564 27.23 53.03 14.01
N TRP A 565 27.00 51.72 13.93
CA TRP A 565 27.95 50.68 14.36
C TRP A 565 29.06 50.42 13.33
N PRO A 566 30.34 50.33 13.74
CA PRO A 566 31.46 50.08 12.82
C PRO A 566 31.72 48.60 12.55
N GLN A 567 32.22 48.29 11.34
CA GLN A 567 32.86 47.01 11.01
C GLN A 567 34.30 46.95 11.55
N PRO A 568 34.83 45.76 11.88
CA PRO A 568 36.24 45.60 12.27
C PRO A 568 37.13 45.21 11.08
N ASP A 569 38.33 45.80 11.02
CA ASP A 569 39.44 45.24 10.23
C ASP A 569 40.78 45.38 11.00
N ALA A 570 41.75 44.53 10.64
CA ALA A 570 42.88 44.06 11.45
C ALA A 570 43.95 45.09 11.92
N THR A 571 44.84 44.68 12.86
CA THR A 571 46.31 44.58 12.61
C THR A 571 47.19 44.00 13.76
N THR A 572 48.00 42.96 13.45
CA THR A 572 49.38 42.63 13.93
C THR A 572 49.69 42.30 15.42
N ALA A 573 50.66 41.43 15.81
CA ALA A 573 51.80 40.80 15.10
C ALA A 573 52.26 39.42 15.66
N ASP A 574 52.85 38.57 14.79
CA ASP A 574 53.98 37.60 14.95
C ASP A 574 54.03 36.50 16.07
N ALA A 575 54.58 35.28 15.86
CA ALA A 575 55.43 34.75 14.77
C ALA A 575 55.38 33.20 14.52
N THR A 576 55.85 32.79 13.32
CA THR A 576 56.42 31.47 12.90
C THR A 576 55.60 30.16 12.88
N ALA A 577 55.19 29.70 11.67
CA ALA A 577 55.84 28.59 10.91
C ALA A 577 55.04 28.19 9.63
N HIS A 578 55.71 28.01 8.48
CA HIS A 578 55.12 27.61 7.17
C HIS A 578 55.48 26.16 6.78
N PRO A 579 54.69 25.52 5.88
CA PRO A 579 55.08 25.45 4.45
C PRO A 579 53.96 25.87 3.46
N ALA A 580 54.25 25.84 2.15
CA ALA A 580 53.65 26.70 1.13
C ALA A 580 52.75 26.00 0.07
N GLN A 581 52.01 26.82 -0.70
CA GLN A 581 51.14 26.45 -1.83
C GLN A 581 51.33 27.45 -3.02
N PRO A 582 51.25 27.04 -4.30
CA PRO A 582 51.60 27.89 -5.46
C PRO A 582 50.43 28.75 -6.05
N PRO A 583 50.72 29.76 -6.91
CA PRO A 583 49.78 30.84 -7.27
C PRO A 583 49.01 30.69 -8.61
N ALA A 584 48.03 31.57 -8.82
CA ALA A 584 47.11 31.63 -9.98
C ALA A 584 47.44 32.73 -11.03
N PRO A 585 46.94 32.65 -12.29
CA PRO A 585 47.25 33.57 -13.39
C PRO A 585 46.26 34.77 -13.60
N PRO A 586 46.61 35.78 -14.42
CA PRO A 586 45.92 37.09 -14.52
C PRO A 586 44.88 37.23 -15.67
N PRO A 587 44.07 38.32 -15.71
CA PRO A 587 42.95 38.50 -16.66
C PRO A 587 43.30 39.22 -17.99
N GLY A 588 42.43 39.10 -19.00
CA GLY A 588 42.53 39.73 -20.32
C GLY A 588 41.29 40.56 -20.75
N PRO A 589 41.35 41.34 -21.86
CA PRO A 589 40.56 42.56 -22.03
C PRO A 589 39.41 42.53 -23.07
N ALA A 590 38.65 43.63 -23.14
CA ALA A 590 37.48 43.84 -24.01
C ALA A 590 37.76 44.65 -25.30
N PRO A 591 36.92 44.46 -26.35
CA PRO A 591 36.53 45.49 -27.34
C PRO A 591 34.98 45.59 -27.43
N GLY A 592 34.30 46.50 -28.16
CA GLY A 592 34.69 47.59 -29.08
C GLY A 592 33.45 47.96 -29.94
N ALA A 593 33.27 49.23 -30.33
CA ALA A 593 32.00 49.75 -30.89
C ALA A 593 31.72 49.42 -32.38
N GLY A 594 30.44 49.48 -32.80
CA GLY A 594 29.98 49.21 -34.18
C GLY A 594 29.77 50.48 -35.05
N PRO A 595 28.98 50.37 -36.14
CA PRO A 595 28.08 51.46 -36.53
C PRO A 595 26.67 51.00 -36.97
N ALA A 596 25.75 51.95 -37.17
CA ALA A 596 24.30 51.73 -37.23
C ALA A 596 23.65 51.95 -38.61
N GLN A 597 22.43 51.39 -38.79
CA GLN A 597 21.35 51.93 -39.63
C GLN A 597 19.98 51.39 -39.13
N GLY A 598 18.94 52.24 -39.13
CA GLY A 598 17.56 51.86 -38.79
C GLY A 598 16.80 51.25 -39.99
N SER A 599 15.55 50.79 -39.86
CA SER A 599 14.56 51.02 -38.79
C SER A 599 13.35 50.06 -38.87
N ALA A 600 12.58 49.98 -37.78
CA ALA A 600 11.17 49.54 -37.65
C ALA A 600 10.84 48.12 -37.14
N GLN A 601 10.28 48.11 -35.91
CA GLN A 601 9.18 47.25 -35.40
C GLN A 601 9.35 45.71 -35.35
N GLY A 602 9.56 45.21 -34.13
CA GLY A 602 9.35 43.81 -33.73
C GLY A 602 9.44 43.68 -32.21
N SER A 603 8.40 43.17 -31.55
CA SER A 603 8.30 43.10 -30.08
C SER A 603 9.31 42.12 -29.47
N ALA A 604 9.87 42.48 -28.31
CA ALA A 604 10.83 41.64 -27.60
C ALA A 604 10.14 40.40 -26.98
N ALA A 605 10.56 39.21 -27.42
CA ALA A 605 10.27 37.95 -26.73
C ALA A 605 11.32 37.71 -25.64
N GLY A 606 10.87 37.47 -24.40
CA GLY A 606 11.70 36.91 -23.34
C GLY A 606 11.86 35.38 -23.50
N PRO A 607 12.88 34.77 -22.88
CA PRO A 607 13.07 33.31 -22.95
C PRO A 607 11.93 32.58 -22.24
N VAL A 608 11.26 31.69 -22.99
CA VAL A 608 10.24 30.78 -22.47
C VAL A 608 10.93 29.61 -21.75
N TRP A 609 10.57 29.40 -20.48
CA TRP A 609 10.88 28.17 -19.75
C TRP A 609 9.64 27.26 -19.78
N PRO A 610 9.80 25.92 -19.89
CA PRO A 610 8.68 25.00 -19.95
C PRO A 610 7.97 24.87 -18.59
N ASP A 611 6.65 25.01 -18.60
CA ASP A 611 5.75 24.68 -17.49
C ASP A 611 5.47 23.17 -17.50
N GLU A 612 5.99 22.42 -16.53
CA GLU A 612 5.55 21.05 -16.23
C GLU A 612 5.41 20.85 -14.71
N ALA A 613 4.25 21.26 -14.18
CA ALA A 613 3.82 20.82 -12.86
C ALA A 613 3.40 19.34 -12.93
N GLN A 614 4.02 18.50 -12.11
CA GLN A 614 3.89 17.05 -12.16
C GLN A 614 2.46 16.58 -11.87
N HIS A 615 1.91 15.74 -12.76
CA HIS A 615 0.58 15.14 -12.59
C HIS A 615 0.57 14.06 -11.50
N THR A 616 0.00 14.39 -10.34
CA THR A 616 -0.61 13.43 -9.41
C THR A 616 -2.06 13.83 -9.13
N GLN A 617 -2.92 13.60 -10.12
CA GLN A 617 -4.35 13.90 -10.02
C GLN A 617 -5.06 12.93 -9.06
N LEU A 618 -5.40 13.44 -7.87
CA LEU A 618 -6.70 13.12 -7.28
C LEU A 618 -7.77 13.72 -8.19
N ASP A 619 -8.65 12.88 -8.71
CA ASP A 619 -9.78 13.29 -9.56
C ASP A 619 -10.63 14.35 -8.83
N THR A 620 -10.59 15.57 -9.33
CA THR A 620 -11.05 16.76 -8.60
C THR A 620 -12.52 17.10 -8.90
N ASP A 621 -13.17 16.36 -9.80
CA ASP A 621 -14.54 16.63 -10.25
C ASP A 621 -15.62 15.86 -9.48
N ALA A 622 -15.26 15.04 -8.49
CA ALA A 622 -16.18 14.21 -7.68
C ALA A 622 -17.26 14.99 -6.87
N PHE A 623 -17.22 16.33 -6.85
CA PHE A 623 -18.05 17.20 -6.00
C PHE A 623 -18.77 18.36 -6.72
N ARG A 624 -19.07 18.25 -8.02
CA ARG A 624 -19.97 19.20 -8.71
C ARG A 624 -21.23 18.55 -9.28
N THR A 625 -22.38 19.03 -8.83
CA THR A 625 -23.69 18.73 -9.43
C THR A 625 -24.16 19.90 -10.29
N GLN A 626 -24.40 19.64 -11.58
CA GLN A 626 -25.41 20.35 -12.37
C GLN A 626 -26.42 19.32 -12.86
N LEU A 627 -27.71 19.61 -12.65
CA LEU A 627 -28.83 18.79 -13.12
C LEU A 627 -29.49 19.51 -14.29
N ASP A 628 -29.50 18.87 -15.46
CA ASP A 628 -30.24 19.33 -16.63
C ASP A 628 -31.76 19.12 -16.47
N PRO A 629 -32.59 20.07 -16.92
CA PRO A 629 -33.97 19.82 -17.30
C PRO A 629 -34.02 19.37 -18.78
N GLY A 630 -33.94 18.07 -19.04
CA GLY A 630 -34.03 17.51 -20.40
C GLY A 630 -35.46 17.40 -20.97
N PRO A 631 -35.62 16.92 -22.21
CA PRO A 631 -36.92 16.42 -22.69
C PRO A 631 -36.91 15.01 -23.32
N ALA A 632 -37.90 14.20 -22.89
CA ALA A 632 -38.63 13.13 -23.59
C ALA A 632 -37.91 12.10 -24.50
N TRP A 633 -38.07 10.81 -24.16
CA TRP A 633 -37.82 9.65 -25.03
C TRP A 633 -38.90 9.47 -26.12
N PRO A 634 -38.54 8.96 -27.32
CA PRO A 634 -39.50 8.53 -28.34
C PRO A 634 -39.98 7.10 -28.09
N GLY A 635 -41.31 6.87 -28.02
CA GLY A 635 -41.83 5.51 -27.80
C GLY A 635 -43.32 5.31 -27.53
N SER A 636 -44.21 6.24 -27.93
CA SER A 636 -45.66 6.01 -27.90
C SER A 636 -46.27 6.12 -29.30
N ALA A 637 -47.14 5.16 -29.66
CA ALA A 637 -47.70 5.03 -30.99
C ALA A 637 -48.91 5.96 -31.22
N ALA A 638 -49.09 6.39 -32.48
CA ALA A 638 -50.12 7.35 -32.93
C ALA A 638 -51.55 6.75 -32.96
N PRO A 639 -52.60 7.59 -33.11
CA PRO A 639 -53.21 7.78 -34.45
C PRO A 639 -53.65 9.27 -34.72
N PRO A 640 -54.51 9.65 -35.70
CA PRO A 640 -53.99 10.27 -36.93
C PRO A 640 -54.70 11.56 -37.46
N ALA A 641 -54.08 12.15 -38.49
CA ALA A 641 -54.66 12.97 -39.59
C ALA A 641 -55.17 14.43 -39.35
N GLY A 642 -54.67 15.36 -40.18
CA GLY A 642 -55.17 16.74 -40.37
C GLY A 642 -54.13 17.66 -41.07
N PRO A 643 -54.42 18.33 -42.22
CA PRO A 643 -53.37 18.90 -43.07
C PRO A 643 -53.39 20.48 -43.07
N PRO A 644 -52.74 21.24 -43.98
CA PRO A 644 -51.73 22.24 -43.56
C PRO A 644 -52.04 23.71 -43.92
N VAL A 645 -51.59 24.68 -43.12
CA VAL A 645 -51.59 26.11 -43.51
C VAL A 645 -50.36 26.86 -42.96
N ALA A 646 -49.75 27.65 -43.85
CA ALA A 646 -48.89 28.80 -43.57
C ALA A 646 -49.28 29.92 -44.55
N PRO A 647 -48.77 31.16 -44.47
CA PRO A 647 -48.24 31.93 -43.33
C PRO A 647 -48.96 33.30 -43.18
N SER A 648 -48.65 34.11 -42.14
CA SER A 648 -48.66 35.60 -42.10
C SER A 648 -48.74 36.16 -40.66
N SER A 649 -48.42 37.41 -40.31
CA SER A 649 -47.48 38.45 -40.83
C SER A 649 -47.57 39.71 -39.93
N GLY A 650 -46.45 40.31 -39.53
CA GLY A 650 -46.35 41.65 -38.91
C GLY A 650 -46.77 41.76 -37.43
N SER A 651 -46.26 42.69 -36.61
CA SER A 651 -45.24 43.75 -36.75
C SER A 651 -44.89 44.22 -35.32
N GLY A 652 -43.64 44.34 -34.85
CA GLY A 652 -42.61 45.32 -35.27
C GLY A 652 -42.77 46.65 -34.47
N PRO A 653 -41.73 47.48 -34.24
CA PRO A 653 -40.28 47.36 -34.54
C PRO A 653 -39.51 46.75 -33.33
N GLU A 654 -38.21 46.90 -33.02
CA GLU A 654 -37.08 47.68 -33.59
C GLU A 654 -35.71 46.97 -33.33
N ALA A 655 -34.57 47.64 -33.51
CA ALA A 655 -33.18 47.13 -33.31
C ALA A 655 -32.30 48.20 -32.60
N ALA A 656 -30.99 48.09 -32.32
CA ALA A 656 -29.86 47.20 -32.68
C ALA A 656 -28.78 47.30 -31.54
N PRO A 657 -27.59 46.62 -31.56
CA PRO A 657 -27.00 45.72 -32.56
C PRO A 657 -26.55 44.34 -32.05
N HIS A 658 -26.25 43.42 -32.98
CA HIS A 658 -25.48 42.21 -32.71
C HIS A 658 -23.99 42.54 -32.50
N ALA A 659 -23.35 41.85 -31.56
CA ALA A 659 -21.90 41.66 -31.53
C ALA A 659 -21.57 40.27 -32.07
N ASP A 660 -20.54 40.18 -32.91
CA ASP A 660 -20.06 38.91 -33.48
C ASP A 660 -19.62 37.94 -32.38
N LEU A 661 -20.13 36.70 -32.43
CA LEU A 661 -19.58 35.60 -31.67
C LEU A 661 -18.28 35.12 -32.36
N PRO A 662 -17.18 34.88 -31.61
CA PRO A 662 -15.99 34.29 -32.21
C PRO A 662 -16.29 32.88 -32.73
N PRO A 663 -15.62 32.43 -33.82
CA PRO A 663 -15.80 31.08 -34.33
C PRO A 663 -15.37 30.04 -33.27
N PRO A 664 -15.96 28.84 -33.28
CA PRO A 664 -15.58 27.78 -32.36
C PRO A 664 -14.10 27.43 -32.50
N PRO A 665 -13.40 27.07 -31.40
CA PRO A 665 -12.00 26.71 -31.46
C PRO A 665 -11.80 25.48 -32.36
N ALA A 666 -10.69 25.47 -33.11
CA ALA A 666 -10.30 24.34 -33.95
C ALA A 666 -10.12 23.07 -33.09
N PRO A 667 -10.41 21.87 -33.63
CA PRO A 667 -10.21 20.62 -32.90
C PRO A 667 -8.75 20.50 -32.44
N VAL A 668 -8.58 20.32 -31.13
CA VAL A 668 -7.28 20.07 -30.51
C VAL A 668 -6.77 18.72 -31.04
N PRO A 669 -5.55 18.63 -31.59
CA PRO A 669 -4.98 17.34 -31.96
C PRO A 669 -4.81 16.50 -30.68
N GLU A 670 -5.19 15.22 -30.74
CA GLU A 670 -4.95 14.30 -29.63
C GLU A 670 -3.47 14.34 -29.21
N PRO A 671 -3.16 14.38 -27.90
CA PRO A 671 -1.78 14.34 -27.46
C PRO A 671 -1.15 13.03 -27.92
N VAL A 672 0.01 13.13 -28.56
CA VAL A 672 0.86 11.98 -28.89
C VAL A 672 1.08 11.19 -27.59
N PRO A 673 0.89 9.85 -27.57
CA PRO A 673 1.05 9.07 -26.35
C PRO A 673 2.41 9.34 -25.71
N PRO A 674 2.48 9.42 -24.37
CA PRO A 674 3.70 9.81 -23.68
C PRO A 674 4.83 8.87 -24.05
N VAL A 675 5.98 9.44 -24.43
CA VAL A 675 7.21 8.68 -24.62
C VAL A 675 7.48 7.93 -23.31
N PRO A 676 7.68 6.60 -23.33
CA PRO A 676 7.92 5.85 -22.10
C PRO A 676 9.11 6.44 -21.35
N PRO A 677 9.09 6.45 -20.00
CA PRO A 677 10.20 6.95 -19.20
C PRO A 677 11.49 6.23 -19.62
N ALA A 678 12.58 6.97 -19.68
CA ALA A 678 13.88 6.40 -20.00
C ALA A 678 14.14 5.19 -19.09
N PRO A 679 14.62 4.05 -19.62
CA PRO A 679 14.79 2.85 -18.83
C PRO A 679 15.67 3.13 -17.60
N ALA A 680 15.27 2.55 -16.48
CA ALA A 680 16.10 2.54 -15.27
C ALA A 680 17.51 2.00 -15.64
N PRO A 681 18.58 2.45 -14.95
CA PRO A 681 19.92 1.96 -15.23
C PRO A 681 19.92 0.43 -15.18
N GLU A 682 20.32 -0.21 -16.29
CA GLU A 682 20.17 -1.64 -16.54
C GLU A 682 20.58 -2.46 -15.30
N GLU A 683 19.63 -3.20 -14.73
CA GLU A 683 19.92 -4.09 -13.61
C GLU A 683 21.02 -5.06 -14.06
N SER A 684 22.14 -5.06 -13.32
CA SER A 684 23.30 -5.83 -13.74
C SER A 684 22.93 -7.32 -13.76
N PRO A 685 23.08 -8.01 -14.92
CA PRO A 685 22.51 -9.34 -15.14
C PRO A 685 22.90 -10.33 -14.04
N GLN A 686 21.90 -10.77 -13.27
CA GLN A 686 22.09 -11.64 -12.11
C GLN A 686 22.31 -13.10 -12.56
N VAL A 687 23.22 -13.80 -11.87
CA VAL A 687 23.43 -15.24 -12.06
C VAL A 687 23.00 -15.98 -10.79
N ALA A 688 22.05 -16.89 -10.94
CA ALA A 688 21.62 -17.84 -9.91
C ALA A 688 22.49 -19.10 -9.96
N GLU A 689 22.80 -19.71 -8.81
CA GLU A 689 23.45 -21.03 -8.76
C GLU A 689 22.69 -22.01 -7.85
N ALA A 690 22.19 -23.10 -8.42
CA ALA A 690 21.57 -24.18 -7.66
C ALA A 690 21.94 -25.55 -8.24
N TYR A 691 22.19 -26.54 -7.36
CA TYR A 691 22.54 -27.92 -7.74
C TYR A 691 23.72 -28.04 -8.72
N GLY A 692 24.69 -27.11 -8.63
CA GLY A 692 25.86 -27.05 -9.53
C GLY A 692 25.54 -26.53 -10.94
N ILE A 693 24.35 -25.98 -11.15
CA ILE A 693 23.93 -25.36 -12.41
C ILE A 693 23.84 -23.85 -12.19
N ARG A 694 24.67 -23.10 -12.91
CA ARG A 694 24.60 -21.63 -12.97
C ARG A 694 23.63 -21.19 -14.06
N PHE A 695 22.81 -20.18 -13.80
CA PHE A 695 21.77 -19.72 -14.72
C PHE A 695 21.70 -18.20 -14.74
N LEU A 696 21.66 -17.61 -15.95
CA LEU A 696 21.46 -16.18 -16.14
C LEU A 696 19.99 -15.84 -15.92
N CYS A 697 19.66 -15.11 -14.85
CA CYS A 697 18.29 -14.72 -14.55
C CYS A 697 17.72 -13.78 -15.62
N GLY A 698 16.41 -13.91 -15.86
CA GLY A 698 15.62 -12.87 -16.53
C GLY A 698 15.03 -11.91 -15.50
N ALA A 699 13.80 -11.45 -15.74
CA ALA A 699 13.06 -10.61 -14.79
C ALA A 699 12.59 -11.36 -13.52
N ASP A 700 12.66 -12.70 -13.49
CA ASP A 700 12.31 -13.53 -12.33
C ASP A 700 13.57 -14.04 -11.59
N ASP A 701 13.52 -13.99 -10.26
CA ASP A 701 14.51 -14.61 -9.37
C ASP A 701 14.40 -16.14 -9.41
N ILE A 702 15.38 -16.76 -10.08
CA ILE A 702 15.42 -18.21 -10.32
C ILE A 702 15.74 -19.00 -9.05
N GLU A 703 16.49 -18.47 -8.08
CA GLU A 703 16.75 -19.16 -6.81
C GLU A 703 15.48 -19.28 -5.99
N ARG A 704 14.67 -18.20 -5.98
CA ARG A 704 13.33 -18.20 -5.38
C ARG A 704 12.37 -19.15 -6.11
N VAL A 705 12.33 -19.14 -7.44
CA VAL A 705 11.49 -20.07 -8.24
C VAL A 705 11.84 -21.53 -7.92
N VAL A 706 13.12 -21.88 -7.92
CA VAL A 706 13.60 -23.24 -7.61
C VAL A 706 13.25 -23.65 -6.17
N THR A 707 13.38 -22.71 -5.21
CA THR A 707 12.99 -22.93 -3.80
C THR A 707 11.48 -23.14 -3.64
N GLU A 708 10.66 -22.40 -4.39
CA GLU A 708 9.20 -22.57 -4.40
C GLU A 708 8.80 -23.93 -4.98
N VAL A 709 9.40 -24.32 -6.11
CA VAL A 709 9.17 -25.63 -6.74
C VAL A 709 9.53 -26.78 -5.80
N ARG A 710 10.68 -26.71 -5.12
CA ARG A 710 11.07 -27.68 -4.07
C ARG A 710 10.04 -27.77 -2.95
N ARG A 711 9.52 -26.62 -2.48
CA ARG A 711 8.47 -26.56 -1.44
C ARG A 711 7.15 -27.18 -1.93
N ARG A 712 6.72 -26.88 -3.16
CA ARG A 712 5.51 -27.46 -3.77
C ARG A 712 5.67 -28.97 -3.96
N GLY A 713 6.82 -29.45 -4.45
CA GLY A 713 7.11 -30.88 -4.60
C GLY A 713 7.06 -31.65 -3.28
N LYS A 714 7.64 -31.10 -2.21
CA LYS A 714 7.56 -31.66 -0.85
C LYS A 714 6.13 -31.75 -0.32
N TRP A 715 5.26 -30.82 -0.74
CA TRP A 715 3.85 -30.79 -0.34
C TRP A 715 2.99 -31.78 -1.17
N ALA A 716 3.14 -31.79 -2.50
CA ALA A 716 2.51 -32.78 -3.38
C ALA A 716 2.84 -34.22 -2.95
N ARG A 717 4.13 -34.51 -2.70
CA ARG A 717 4.57 -35.81 -2.17
C ARG A 717 3.86 -36.22 -0.88
N ARG A 718 3.60 -35.27 0.04
CA ARG A 718 2.92 -35.55 1.32
C ARG A 718 1.44 -35.92 1.13
N LEU A 719 0.82 -35.44 0.05
CA LEU A 719 -0.60 -35.66 -0.26
C LEU A 719 -0.84 -36.82 -1.25
N ARG A 720 0.21 -37.45 -1.79
CA ARG A 720 0.10 -38.67 -2.61
C ARG A 720 -0.72 -39.74 -1.88
N GLY A 721 -1.74 -40.26 -2.57
CA GLY A 721 -2.64 -41.28 -2.03
C GLY A 721 -3.73 -40.76 -1.09
N GLN A 722 -3.91 -39.44 -0.96
CA GLN A 722 -5.08 -38.83 -0.32
C GLN A 722 -6.02 -38.27 -1.41
N GLU A 723 -7.34 -38.44 -1.24
CA GLU A 723 -8.36 -37.92 -2.17
C GLU A 723 -8.51 -36.40 -2.03
N VAL A 724 -7.52 -35.65 -2.52
CA VAL A 724 -7.49 -34.18 -2.49
C VAL A 724 -7.11 -33.65 -3.87
N SER A 725 -8.04 -33.00 -4.58
CA SER A 725 -7.86 -32.46 -5.95
C SER A 725 -6.74 -31.41 -6.12
N SER A 726 -6.01 -31.06 -5.06
CA SER A 726 -4.90 -30.10 -5.10
C SER A 726 -3.51 -30.75 -4.98
N ALA A 727 -3.41 -32.08 -4.88
CA ALA A 727 -2.15 -32.80 -4.63
C ALA A 727 -1.17 -32.88 -5.84
N SER A 728 -1.49 -32.26 -6.97
CA SER A 728 -0.79 -32.42 -8.25
C SER A 728 0.65 -31.90 -8.24
N ALA A 729 1.51 -32.53 -9.06
CA ALA A 729 2.91 -32.16 -9.18
C ALA A 729 3.11 -30.69 -9.66
N PRO A 730 4.22 -30.03 -9.27
CA PRO A 730 4.45 -28.62 -9.59
C PRO A 730 4.59 -28.38 -11.10
N ALA A 731 4.11 -27.23 -11.56
CA ALA A 731 4.16 -26.89 -12.97
C ALA A 731 4.43 -25.40 -13.22
N LEU A 732 5.14 -25.11 -14.31
CA LEU A 732 5.65 -23.79 -14.69
C LEU A 732 5.31 -23.45 -16.15
N LEU A 733 5.14 -22.15 -16.43
CA LEU A 733 5.10 -21.61 -17.78
C LEU A 733 6.37 -20.77 -18.01
N LEU A 734 7.29 -21.30 -18.81
CA LEU A 734 8.57 -20.70 -19.13
C LEU A 734 8.42 -19.73 -20.31
N ILE A 735 8.36 -18.44 -19.99
CA ILE A 735 8.18 -17.34 -20.93
C ILE A 735 9.55 -16.90 -21.44
N GLY A 736 9.85 -17.16 -22.71
CA GLY A 736 11.14 -16.78 -23.30
C GLY A 736 11.35 -17.29 -24.71
N THR A 737 12.20 -16.59 -25.47
CA THR A 737 12.52 -16.97 -26.85
C THR A 737 13.22 -18.34 -26.93
N PRO A 738 13.15 -19.06 -28.07
CA PRO A 738 13.77 -20.37 -28.21
C PRO A 738 15.28 -20.35 -27.91
N SER A 739 15.72 -21.26 -27.04
CA SER A 739 17.10 -21.32 -26.51
C SER A 739 17.49 -20.19 -25.54
N SER A 740 16.53 -19.61 -24.79
CA SER A 740 16.77 -18.68 -23.67
C SER A 740 17.20 -19.35 -22.35
N GLY A 741 17.36 -20.67 -22.33
CA GLY A 741 17.80 -21.43 -21.13
C GLY A 741 16.79 -22.44 -20.58
N GLN A 742 15.61 -22.57 -21.21
CA GLN A 742 14.50 -23.49 -20.83
C GLN A 742 14.98 -24.85 -20.27
N ARG A 743 15.79 -25.61 -21.04
CA ARG A 743 16.37 -26.91 -20.63
C ARG A 743 17.31 -26.84 -19.42
N ARG A 744 18.03 -25.73 -19.23
CA ARG A 744 18.95 -25.55 -18.09
C ARG A 744 18.14 -25.33 -16.80
N LEU A 745 17.10 -24.49 -16.85
CA LEU A 745 16.16 -24.30 -15.76
C LEU A 745 15.36 -25.58 -15.44
N ALA A 746 14.93 -26.33 -16.47
CA ALA A 746 14.25 -27.61 -16.28
C ALA A 746 15.09 -28.62 -15.48
N ARG A 747 16.41 -28.67 -15.72
CA ARG A 747 17.32 -29.51 -14.92
C ARG A 747 17.49 -29.02 -13.47
N MET A 748 17.51 -27.71 -13.23
CA MET A 748 17.51 -27.16 -11.86
C MET A 748 16.22 -27.53 -11.11
N VAL A 749 15.08 -27.42 -11.79
CA VAL A 749 13.76 -27.85 -11.27
C VAL A 749 13.74 -29.35 -10.97
N ALA A 750 14.23 -30.19 -11.89
CA ALA A 750 14.28 -31.64 -11.68
C ALA A 750 15.19 -32.02 -10.49
N ALA A 751 16.38 -31.43 -10.38
CA ALA A 751 17.26 -31.63 -9.23
C ALA A 751 16.60 -31.20 -7.91
N ALA A 752 15.87 -30.08 -7.91
CA ALA A 752 15.14 -29.59 -6.73
C ALA A 752 13.96 -30.49 -6.31
N LEU A 753 13.31 -31.14 -7.26
CA LEU A 753 12.24 -32.11 -7.00
C LEU A 753 12.78 -33.47 -6.58
N ALA A 754 13.95 -33.87 -7.10
CA ALA A 754 14.66 -35.08 -6.65
C ALA A 754 15.16 -34.97 -5.21
N GLU A 755 15.64 -33.79 -4.79
CA GLU A 755 16.10 -33.57 -3.41
C GLU A 755 15.01 -33.78 -2.35
N VAL A 756 13.74 -33.65 -2.72
CA VAL A 756 12.57 -33.93 -1.86
C VAL A 756 11.88 -35.27 -2.19
N GLU A 757 12.49 -36.06 -3.08
CA GLU A 757 11.99 -37.34 -3.64
C GLU A 757 10.58 -37.22 -4.24
N ALA A 758 10.25 -36.03 -4.78
CA ALA A 758 9.01 -35.78 -5.51
C ALA A 758 9.13 -36.18 -6.98
N SER A 759 10.34 -36.18 -7.53
CA SER A 759 10.65 -36.64 -8.89
C SER A 759 11.93 -37.50 -8.91
N SER A 760 12.13 -38.26 -10.00
CA SER A 760 13.38 -38.95 -10.33
C SER A 760 14.59 -38.02 -10.53
N GLY A 761 14.35 -36.75 -10.87
CA GLY A 761 15.39 -35.79 -11.24
C GLY A 761 15.76 -35.80 -12.73
N GLU A 762 15.11 -36.64 -13.53
CA GLU A 762 15.26 -36.65 -14.97
C GLU A 762 14.30 -35.66 -15.65
N VAL A 763 14.75 -35.09 -16.76
CA VAL A 763 13.95 -34.21 -17.62
C VAL A 763 13.73 -34.89 -18.95
N HIS A 764 12.48 -35.18 -19.29
CA HIS A 764 12.06 -35.61 -20.62
C HIS A 764 11.56 -34.39 -21.38
N SER A 765 11.84 -34.33 -22.68
CA SER A 765 11.42 -33.21 -23.54
C SER A 765 10.56 -33.71 -24.69
N VAL A 766 9.37 -33.13 -24.84
CA VAL A 766 8.41 -33.43 -25.90
C VAL A 766 8.15 -32.14 -26.68
N HIS A 767 8.13 -32.20 -28.01
CA HIS A 767 7.81 -31.04 -28.85
C HIS A 767 6.32 -31.02 -29.18
N ALA A 768 5.75 -29.83 -29.32
CA ALA A 768 4.36 -29.66 -29.77
C ALA A 768 4.06 -30.34 -31.12
N GLU A 769 5.03 -30.42 -32.03
CA GLU A 769 4.89 -31.11 -33.33
C GLU A 769 4.61 -32.60 -33.15
N ASP A 770 5.35 -33.26 -32.26
CA ASP A 770 5.22 -34.70 -31.99
C ASP A 770 3.83 -35.03 -31.38
N LEU A 771 3.27 -34.09 -30.63
CA LEU A 771 1.93 -34.20 -30.04
C LEU A 771 0.81 -33.92 -31.05
N ARG A 772 1.04 -33.06 -32.05
CA ARG A 772 0.06 -32.79 -33.13
C ARG A 772 -0.26 -34.06 -33.91
N GLU A 773 0.73 -34.91 -34.17
CA GLU A 773 0.55 -36.20 -34.86
C GLU A 773 -0.37 -37.17 -34.09
N HIS A 774 -0.39 -37.08 -32.76
CA HIS A 774 -1.09 -38.02 -31.86
C HIS A 774 -2.38 -37.45 -31.23
N GLY A 775 -2.68 -36.16 -31.46
CA GLY A 775 -3.87 -35.50 -30.93
C GLY A 775 -3.82 -35.26 -29.41
N PRO A 776 -4.91 -34.71 -28.83
CA PRO A 776 -5.02 -34.44 -27.40
C PRO A 776 -4.81 -35.66 -26.50
N ASP A 777 -5.15 -36.87 -26.98
CA ASP A 777 -4.92 -38.10 -26.23
C ASP A 777 -3.42 -38.48 -26.19
N GLY A 778 -2.63 -38.10 -27.20
CA GLY A 778 -1.16 -38.21 -27.18
C GLY A 778 -0.52 -37.37 -26.07
N LEU A 779 -1.07 -36.18 -25.78
CA LEU A 779 -0.61 -35.36 -24.65
C LEU A 779 -0.95 -36.00 -23.29
N ARG A 780 -2.09 -36.69 -23.18
CA ARG A 780 -2.39 -37.50 -21.97
C ARG A 780 -1.39 -38.65 -21.83
N ALA A 781 -1.14 -39.40 -22.91
CA ALA A 781 -0.20 -40.50 -22.90
C ALA A 781 1.23 -40.05 -22.51
N ALA A 782 1.72 -38.92 -23.04
CA ALA A 782 3.02 -38.37 -22.67
C ALA A 782 3.12 -37.93 -21.19
N LEU A 783 2.01 -37.45 -20.60
CA LEU A 783 1.96 -37.14 -19.17
C LEU A 783 1.95 -38.41 -18.30
N GLU A 784 1.30 -39.48 -18.74
CA GLU A 784 1.24 -40.77 -18.04
C GLU A 784 2.58 -41.54 -18.16
N GLU A 785 3.21 -41.55 -19.33
CA GLU A 785 4.52 -42.19 -19.58
C GLU A 785 5.63 -41.61 -18.70
N HIS A 786 5.57 -40.31 -18.42
CA HIS A 786 6.58 -39.60 -17.64
C HIS A 786 6.18 -39.34 -16.17
N ALA A 787 5.23 -40.13 -15.64
CA ALA A 787 4.81 -40.09 -14.24
C ALA A 787 5.99 -40.16 -13.25
N GLY A 788 6.16 -39.11 -12.44
CA GLY A 788 7.28 -38.99 -11.49
C GLY A 788 8.55 -38.35 -12.07
N HIS A 789 8.56 -37.94 -13.34
CA HIS A 789 9.67 -37.20 -13.97
C HIS A 789 9.27 -35.74 -14.22
N VAL A 790 10.22 -34.92 -14.69
CA VAL A 790 9.93 -33.56 -15.17
C VAL A 790 9.71 -33.61 -16.68
N LEU A 791 8.56 -33.14 -17.16
CA LEU A 791 8.24 -33.04 -18.58
C LEU A 791 8.38 -31.59 -19.05
N LEU A 792 9.34 -31.34 -19.95
CA LEU A 792 9.48 -30.08 -20.67
C LEU A 792 8.73 -30.15 -22.00
N LEU A 793 7.71 -29.32 -22.15
CA LEU A 793 6.91 -29.20 -23.37
C LEU A 793 7.37 -27.99 -24.19
N ASP A 794 8.11 -28.25 -25.26
CA ASP A 794 8.62 -27.24 -26.20
C ASP A 794 7.49 -26.84 -27.20
N GLY A 795 6.99 -25.60 -27.11
CA GLY A 795 5.94 -25.02 -27.98
C GLY A 795 4.49 -25.13 -27.46
N LEU A 796 4.25 -25.00 -26.15
CA LEU A 796 2.89 -25.11 -25.57
C LEU A 796 1.92 -24.02 -26.10
N ASP A 797 2.43 -22.82 -26.33
CA ASP A 797 1.69 -21.74 -26.99
C ASP A 797 1.21 -22.13 -28.39
N GLY A 798 2.10 -22.63 -29.24
CA GLY A 798 1.74 -23.10 -30.58
C GLY A 798 0.84 -24.34 -30.59
N LEU A 799 0.84 -25.14 -29.52
CA LEU A 799 -0.09 -26.27 -29.37
C LEU A 799 -1.52 -25.83 -29.00
N ILE A 800 -1.67 -24.68 -28.35
CA ILE A 800 -2.98 -24.16 -27.90
C ILE A 800 -3.55 -23.11 -28.85
N LEU A 801 -2.70 -22.28 -29.46
CA LEU A 801 -3.11 -21.11 -30.25
C LEU A 801 -3.20 -21.40 -31.76
N ASP A 802 -2.25 -22.15 -32.32
CA ASP A 802 -2.18 -22.37 -33.78
C ASP A 802 -3.04 -23.57 -34.23
N GLU A 803 -3.34 -24.49 -33.32
CA GLU A 803 -4.03 -25.74 -33.62
C GLU A 803 -5.55 -25.66 -33.51
N ALA A 804 -6.26 -26.23 -34.48
CA ALA A 804 -7.72 -26.34 -34.46
C ALA A 804 -8.26 -27.16 -33.25
N GLN A 805 -7.40 -28.01 -32.67
CA GLN A 805 -7.70 -28.78 -31.45
C GLN A 805 -7.10 -28.15 -30.17
N GLY A 806 -6.58 -26.93 -30.24
CA GLY A 806 -5.96 -26.21 -29.12
C GLY A 806 -6.78 -26.19 -27.82
N PRO A 807 -8.09 -25.86 -27.86
CA PRO A 807 -8.97 -25.94 -26.69
C PRO A 807 -9.08 -27.35 -26.09
N SER A 808 -8.96 -28.40 -26.91
CA SER A 808 -8.95 -29.79 -26.44
C SER A 808 -7.63 -30.15 -25.76
N TYR A 809 -6.48 -29.70 -26.27
CA TYR A 809 -5.19 -29.85 -25.58
C TYR A 809 -5.19 -29.12 -24.22
N ALA A 810 -5.67 -27.87 -24.17
CA ALA A 810 -5.82 -27.12 -22.91
C ALA A 810 -6.76 -27.85 -21.92
N SER A 811 -7.90 -28.37 -22.40
CA SER A 811 -8.83 -29.15 -21.58
C SER A 811 -8.22 -30.44 -21.02
N VAL A 812 -7.36 -31.13 -21.80
CA VAL A 812 -6.63 -32.31 -21.33
C VAL A 812 -5.64 -31.93 -20.24
N LEU A 813 -4.83 -30.88 -20.43
CA LEU A 813 -3.89 -30.39 -19.42
C LEU A 813 -4.59 -30.04 -18.10
N TYR A 814 -5.69 -29.30 -18.19
CA TYR A 814 -6.49 -28.89 -17.04
C TYR A 814 -7.08 -30.08 -16.29
N ARG A 815 -7.80 -30.98 -17.00
CA ARG A 815 -8.42 -32.17 -16.37
C ARG A 815 -7.40 -33.12 -15.77
N THR A 816 -6.35 -33.46 -16.51
CA THR A 816 -5.31 -34.38 -16.01
C THR A 816 -4.62 -33.84 -14.75
N ARG A 817 -4.65 -32.52 -14.49
CA ARG A 817 -4.03 -31.91 -13.30
C ARG A 817 -5.01 -31.50 -12.17
N LEU A 818 -6.33 -31.56 -12.37
CA LEU A 818 -7.34 -31.26 -11.34
C LEU A 818 -8.25 -32.45 -10.99
N GLU A 819 -8.55 -33.30 -11.97
CA GLU A 819 -9.37 -34.51 -11.82
C GLU A 819 -8.48 -35.75 -11.53
N GLY A 820 -7.19 -35.69 -11.86
CA GLY A 820 -6.20 -36.73 -11.60
C GLY A 820 -5.05 -36.27 -10.69
N VAL A 821 -4.58 -37.17 -9.82
CA VAL A 821 -3.33 -36.99 -9.06
C VAL A 821 -2.16 -37.23 -10.02
N ASN A 822 -1.81 -36.21 -10.82
CA ASN A 822 -0.72 -36.31 -11.76
C ASN A 822 0.63 -36.12 -11.06
N ASP A 823 1.49 -37.14 -11.16
CA ASP A 823 2.85 -37.16 -10.61
C ASP A 823 3.91 -36.55 -11.54
N THR A 824 3.55 -36.14 -12.75
CA THR A 824 4.44 -35.50 -13.74
C THR A 824 4.51 -34.00 -13.53
N ALA A 825 5.71 -33.49 -13.24
CA ALA A 825 5.94 -32.04 -13.11
C ALA A 825 6.07 -31.40 -14.50
N LEU A 826 5.16 -30.49 -14.87
CA LEU A 826 5.03 -29.96 -16.23
C LEU A 826 5.67 -28.58 -16.40
N LEU A 827 6.59 -28.43 -17.34
CA LEU A 827 7.20 -27.16 -17.74
C LEU A 827 6.78 -26.86 -19.17
N GLY A 828 5.76 -26.02 -19.35
CA GLY A 828 5.38 -25.52 -20.68
C GLY A 828 6.26 -24.35 -21.11
N THR A 829 6.55 -24.22 -22.41
CA THR A 829 7.26 -23.05 -22.95
C THR A 829 6.33 -22.17 -23.78
N CYS A 830 6.53 -20.86 -23.73
CA CYS A 830 5.76 -19.86 -24.49
C CYS A 830 6.66 -18.69 -24.89
N GLU A 831 6.51 -18.20 -26.13
CA GLU A 831 7.21 -17.01 -26.60
C GLU A 831 6.64 -15.73 -25.94
N PRO A 832 7.48 -14.73 -25.59
CA PRO A 832 7.06 -13.56 -24.83
C PRO A 832 5.86 -12.80 -25.41
N ASP A 833 5.83 -12.67 -26.73
CA ASP A 833 4.79 -11.93 -27.47
C ASP A 833 3.44 -12.68 -27.48
N ARG A 834 3.45 -14.00 -27.28
CA ARG A 834 2.27 -14.88 -27.33
C ARG A 834 1.59 -15.07 -25.98
N VAL A 835 2.22 -14.67 -24.88
CA VAL A 835 1.67 -14.83 -23.51
C VAL A 835 0.31 -14.16 -23.34
N GLY A 836 0.13 -12.96 -23.92
CA GLY A 836 -1.13 -12.23 -23.84
C GLY A 836 -2.27 -12.95 -24.57
N GLU A 837 -1.98 -13.54 -25.73
CA GLU A 837 -2.93 -14.34 -26.51
C GLU A 837 -3.27 -15.65 -25.78
N LEU A 838 -2.27 -16.37 -25.28
CA LEU A 838 -2.43 -17.60 -24.49
C LEU A 838 -3.26 -17.36 -23.22
N SER A 839 -3.03 -16.24 -22.53
CA SER A 839 -3.81 -15.86 -21.34
C SER A 839 -5.25 -15.45 -21.66
N ALA A 840 -5.54 -14.98 -22.87
CA ALA A 840 -6.90 -14.66 -23.30
C ALA A 840 -7.67 -15.91 -23.74
N VAL A 841 -7.02 -16.84 -24.43
CA VAL A 841 -7.61 -18.08 -24.96
C VAL A 841 -7.74 -19.17 -23.89
N SER A 842 -6.83 -19.24 -22.92
CA SER A 842 -6.82 -20.27 -21.87
C SER A 842 -6.34 -19.71 -20.52
N PRO A 843 -7.11 -18.80 -19.91
CA PRO A 843 -6.76 -18.18 -18.62
C PRO A 843 -6.57 -19.20 -17.49
N GLU A 844 -7.34 -20.30 -17.51
CA GLU A 844 -7.28 -21.37 -16.51
C GLU A 844 -5.88 -22.02 -16.46
N LEU A 845 -5.27 -22.24 -17.63
CA LEU A 845 -3.94 -22.83 -17.76
C LEU A 845 -2.83 -21.88 -17.31
N VAL A 846 -2.97 -20.57 -17.56
CA VAL A 846 -2.03 -19.54 -17.07
C VAL A 846 -2.18 -19.29 -15.56
N THR A 847 -3.36 -19.55 -14.99
CA THR A 847 -3.60 -19.45 -13.54
C THR A 847 -2.97 -20.62 -12.77
N ASP A 848 -3.00 -21.82 -13.35
CA ASP A 848 -2.45 -23.05 -12.76
C ASP A 848 -0.93 -23.20 -12.96
N LEU A 849 -0.40 -22.84 -14.14
CA LEU A 849 1.04 -22.82 -14.40
C LEU A 849 1.70 -21.56 -13.80
N ARG A 850 2.71 -21.73 -12.93
CA ARG A 850 3.48 -20.57 -12.45
C ARG A 850 4.34 -20.00 -13.60
N ALA A 851 3.99 -18.81 -14.08
CA ALA A 851 4.79 -18.05 -15.02
C ALA A 851 6.21 -17.72 -14.47
N VAL A 852 7.22 -17.86 -15.35
CA VAL A 852 8.63 -17.54 -15.11
C VAL A 852 9.23 -16.94 -16.38
N ARG A 853 9.72 -15.70 -16.31
CA ARG A 853 10.36 -14.98 -17.43
C ARG A 853 11.86 -15.28 -17.51
N LEU A 854 12.27 -15.80 -18.66
CA LEU A 854 13.65 -16.14 -19.00
C LEU A 854 14.41 -14.89 -19.51
N PRO A 855 15.75 -14.87 -19.50
CA PRO A 855 16.53 -13.71 -19.97
C PRO A 855 16.27 -13.40 -21.44
N ASP A 856 16.10 -12.12 -21.77
CA ASP A 856 16.00 -11.71 -23.17
C ASP A 856 17.39 -11.62 -23.82
N LEU A 857 17.70 -12.66 -24.60
CA LEU A 857 18.92 -12.72 -25.39
C LEU A 857 18.81 -11.94 -26.72
N SER A 858 17.84 -11.04 -26.88
CA SER A 858 17.90 -9.95 -27.86
C SER A 858 18.92 -8.88 -27.44
N GLU A 859 19.03 -8.61 -26.13
CA GLU A 859 19.83 -7.52 -25.56
C GLU A 859 21.33 -7.81 -25.56
N SER A 860 22.14 -6.77 -25.79
CA SER A 860 23.61 -6.92 -25.81
C SER A 860 24.18 -7.18 -24.41
N GLY A 861 23.62 -6.57 -23.36
CA GLY A 861 24.04 -6.77 -21.97
C GLY A 861 23.86 -8.22 -21.50
N ALA A 862 22.66 -8.77 -21.69
CA ALA A 862 22.35 -10.17 -21.38
C ALA A 862 23.25 -11.15 -22.15
N ARG A 863 23.55 -10.88 -23.43
CA ARG A 863 24.51 -11.70 -24.19
C ARG A 863 25.93 -11.62 -23.66
N SER A 864 26.45 -10.44 -23.34
CA SER A 864 27.78 -10.27 -22.74
C SER A 864 27.90 -11.02 -21.41
N ALA A 865 26.88 -10.94 -20.56
CA ALA A 865 26.82 -11.68 -19.31
C ALA A 865 26.82 -13.20 -19.52
N LEU A 866 26.08 -13.68 -20.52
CA LEU A 866 26.09 -15.09 -20.90
C LEU A 866 27.46 -15.56 -21.42
N VAL A 867 28.19 -14.73 -22.18
CA VAL A 867 29.58 -15.03 -22.57
C VAL A 867 30.46 -15.20 -21.34
N GLY A 868 30.32 -14.32 -20.33
CA GLY A 868 31.06 -14.41 -19.07
C GLY A 868 30.76 -15.71 -18.31
N LEU A 869 29.48 -16.02 -18.10
CA LEU A 869 29.03 -17.25 -17.42
C LEU A 869 29.57 -18.51 -18.12
N LEU A 870 29.42 -18.60 -19.45
CA LEU A 870 29.89 -19.74 -20.22
C LEU A 870 31.43 -19.85 -20.24
N ALA A 871 32.14 -18.72 -20.27
CA ALA A 871 33.60 -18.71 -20.17
C ALA A 871 34.06 -19.26 -18.81
N GLU A 872 33.45 -18.83 -17.71
CA GLU A 872 33.75 -19.35 -16.37
C GLU A 872 33.43 -20.84 -16.23
N GLU A 873 32.29 -21.32 -16.76
CA GLU A 873 31.97 -22.76 -16.76
C GLU A 873 33.01 -23.58 -17.53
N ARG A 874 33.50 -23.05 -18.64
CA ARG A 874 34.53 -23.68 -19.49
C ARG A 874 35.97 -23.40 -19.00
N ARG A 875 36.14 -22.70 -17.87
CA ARG A 875 37.44 -22.24 -17.31
C ARG A 875 38.30 -21.47 -18.31
N LEU A 876 37.65 -20.67 -19.16
CA LEU A 876 38.26 -19.71 -20.06
C LEU A 876 38.40 -18.36 -19.35
N ARG A 877 39.52 -17.66 -19.56
CA ARG A 877 39.70 -16.27 -19.12
C ARG A 877 39.63 -15.35 -20.33
N LEU A 878 38.92 -14.23 -20.22
CA LEU A 878 38.88 -13.20 -21.26
C LEU A 878 39.72 -12.01 -20.80
N GLY A 879 40.64 -11.55 -21.65
CA GLY A 879 41.37 -10.29 -21.42
C GLY A 879 40.45 -9.07 -21.45
N SER A 880 40.91 -7.94 -20.91
CA SER A 880 40.18 -6.67 -20.98
C SER A 880 40.05 -6.14 -22.42
N ASP A 881 41.01 -6.48 -23.27
CA ASP A 881 40.97 -6.29 -24.72
C ASP A 881 39.90 -7.18 -25.38
N ALA A 882 39.82 -8.46 -24.99
CA ALA A 882 38.79 -9.38 -25.47
C ALA A 882 37.38 -8.90 -25.10
N TRP A 883 37.16 -8.50 -23.84
CA TRP A 883 35.89 -7.91 -23.39
C TRP A 883 35.47 -6.66 -24.16
N THR A 884 36.44 -5.84 -24.58
CA THR A 884 36.18 -4.66 -25.42
C THR A 884 35.60 -5.06 -26.79
N VAL A 885 36.09 -6.15 -27.38
CA VAL A 885 35.57 -6.70 -28.64
C VAL A 885 34.22 -7.38 -28.43
N VAL A 886 34.06 -8.18 -27.38
CA VAL A 886 32.80 -8.88 -27.04
C VAL A 886 31.66 -7.87 -26.87
N ASN A 887 31.83 -6.84 -26.04
CA ASN A 887 30.80 -5.83 -25.79
C ASN A 887 30.44 -5.02 -27.05
N ARG A 888 31.35 -4.90 -28.02
CA ARG A 888 31.14 -4.25 -29.32
C ARG A 888 30.40 -5.14 -30.31
N GLU A 889 30.70 -6.44 -30.33
CA GLU A 889 30.27 -7.35 -31.40
C GLU A 889 29.09 -8.27 -31.03
N VAL A 890 28.85 -8.57 -29.74
CA VAL A 890 27.85 -9.58 -29.35
C VAL A 890 26.39 -9.15 -29.65
N GLY A 891 26.09 -7.85 -29.62
CA GLY A 891 24.80 -7.30 -30.08
C GLY A 891 24.61 -7.34 -31.61
N LEU A 892 25.70 -7.48 -32.38
CA LEU A 892 25.66 -7.60 -33.84
C LEU A 892 25.32 -9.02 -34.30
N LEU A 893 25.44 -10.03 -33.43
CA LEU A 893 25.06 -11.41 -33.74
C LEU A 893 23.59 -11.47 -34.22
N ARG A 894 23.38 -12.19 -35.33
CA ARG A 894 22.07 -12.43 -35.93
C ARG A 894 21.72 -13.94 -35.90
N PRO A 895 20.48 -14.30 -35.53
CA PRO A 895 20.05 -15.70 -35.51
C PRO A 895 20.06 -16.31 -36.93
N ARG A 896 20.37 -17.60 -37.02
CA ARG A 896 20.39 -18.36 -38.27
C ARG A 896 19.89 -19.78 -38.08
N GLY A 897 18.71 -20.08 -38.64
CA GLY A 897 18.09 -21.40 -38.50
C GLY A 897 17.96 -21.79 -37.03
N ARG A 898 18.62 -22.89 -36.62
CA ARG A 898 18.61 -23.41 -35.25
C ARG A 898 19.64 -22.76 -34.30
N LEU A 899 20.47 -21.84 -34.79
CA LEU A 899 21.41 -21.04 -33.99
C LEU A 899 20.74 -19.73 -33.55
N THR A 900 20.09 -19.78 -32.39
CA THR A 900 19.35 -18.68 -31.76
C THR A 900 19.69 -18.59 -30.27
N GLY A 901 19.40 -17.45 -29.64
CA GLY A 901 19.54 -17.26 -28.19
C GLY A 901 20.90 -17.70 -27.65
N ALA A 902 20.89 -18.54 -26.61
CA ALA A 902 22.09 -19.02 -25.95
C ALA A 902 23.01 -19.84 -26.87
N ARG A 903 22.45 -20.61 -27.82
CA ARG A 903 23.24 -21.41 -28.78
C ARG A 903 24.10 -20.54 -29.69
N LEU A 904 23.63 -19.34 -30.02
CA LEU A 904 24.38 -18.37 -30.81
C LEU A 904 25.56 -17.78 -30.01
N VAL A 905 25.36 -17.57 -28.71
CA VAL A 905 26.40 -17.09 -27.78
C VAL A 905 27.42 -18.19 -27.46
N GLU A 906 26.96 -19.43 -27.24
CA GLU A 906 27.82 -20.62 -27.12
C GLU A 906 28.71 -20.77 -28.36
N ALA A 907 28.13 -20.73 -29.56
CA ALA A 907 28.86 -20.82 -30.82
C ALA A 907 29.87 -19.67 -31.02
N TYR A 908 29.55 -18.45 -30.57
CA TYR A 908 30.46 -17.31 -30.59
C TYR A 908 31.70 -17.54 -29.70
N LEU A 909 31.49 -18.02 -28.47
CA LEU A 909 32.58 -18.36 -27.56
C LEU A 909 33.38 -19.60 -28.02
N ASP A 910 32.71 -20.62 -28.55
CA ASP A 910 33.35 -21.84 -29.07
C ASP A 910 34.19 -21.55 -30.32
N ARG A 911 33.74 -20.64 -31.19
CA ARG A 911 34.51 -20.19 -32.35
C ARG A 911 35.75 -19.40 -31.93
N ALA A 912 35.65 -18.53 -30.94
CA ALA A 912 36.79 -17.81 -30.36
C ALA A 912 37.82 -18.77 -29.73
N ALA A 913 37.37 -19.73 -28.92
CA ALA A 913 38.23 -20.75 -28.34
C ALA A 913 38.91 -21.62 -29.41
N THR A 914 38.18 -21.99 -30.47
CA THR A 914 38.75 -22.75 -31.60
C THR A 914 39.79 -21.93 -32.38
N ARG A 915 39.54 -20.62 -32.59
CA ARG A 915 40.47 -19.71 -33.27
C ARG A 915 41.76 -19.51 -32.47
N HIS A 916 41.65 -19.38 -31.14
CA HIS A 916 42.79 -19.33 -30.22
C HIS A 916 43.62 -20.62 -30.24
N LEU A 917 42.96 -21.79 -30.22
CA LEU A 917 43.64 -23.09 -30.32
C LEU A 917 44.32 -23.29 -31.69
N GLY A 918 43.79 -22.70 -32.76
CA GLY A 918 44.37 -22.74 -34.10
C GLY A 918 45.53 -21.76 -34.34
N SER A 919 45.59 -20.65 -33.59
CA SER A 919 46.66 -19.64 -33.67
C SER A 919 47.84 -19.95 -32.74
N ALA A 920 47.60 -20.67 -31.64
CA ALA A 920 48.60 -21.09 -30.66
C ALA A 920 49.55 -22.17 -31.20
N ALA A 921 50.55 -21.77 -31.98
CA ALA A 921 51.58 -22.64 -32.59
C ALA A 921 52.57 -23.29 -31.61
N ALA A 922 52.25 -23.38 -30.31
CA ALA A 922 53.06 -24.04 -29.28
C ALA A 922 52.19 -24.70 -28.20
N THR A 923 52.08 -26.02 -28.25
CA THR A 923 51.37 -26.86 -27.28
C THR A 923 52.08 -26.87 -25.92
N GLN A 924 51.64 -26.06 -24.94
CA GLN A 924 52.05 -26.24 -23.53
C GLN A 924 51.13 -25.52 -22.52
N ALA A 925 49.99 -26.13 -22.18
CA ALA A 925 49.14 -25.70 -21.04
C ALA A 925 48.13 -26.78 -20.58
N ILE A 926 48.53 -28.04 -20.43
CA ILE A 926 47.67 -29.04 -19.76
C ILE A 926 47.69 -28.75 -18.25
N GLY A 927 46.86 -27.79 -17.80
CA GLY A 927 46.71 -27.45 -16.38
C GLY A 927 46.28 -26.02 -16.05
N SER A 928 46.41 -25.05 -16.97
CA SER A 928 46.04 -23.64 -16.73
C SER A 928 44.87 -23.17 -17.59
N ALA A 929 44.08 -22.22 -17.08
CA ALA A 929 42.94 -21.64 -17.77
C ALA A 929 43.34 -20.95 -19.09
N LEU A 930 42.73 -21.37 -20.20
CA LEU A 930 42.99 -20.83 -21.54
C LEU A 930 42.50 -19.37 -21.61
N SER A 931 43.37 -18.47 -22.09
CA SER A 931 43.15 -17.01 -21.98
C SER A 931 42.96 -16.39 -23.36
N LEU A 932 41.72 -15.99 -23.67
CA LEU A 932 41.30 -15.40 -24.94
C LEU A 932 41.61 -13.90 -25.00
N THR A 933 41.97 -13.44 -26.20
CA THR A 933 42.40 -12.07 -26.53
C THR A 933 41.45 -11.41 -27.53
N ALA A 934 41.61 -10.10 -27.78
CA ALA A 934 40.83 -9.37 -28.79
C ALA A 934 40.88 -10.03 -30.18
N ALA A 935 42.05 -10.53 -30.59
CA ALA A 935 42.27 -11.14 -31.91
C ALA A 935 41.49 -12.46 -32.12
N ASP A 936 41.06 -13.10 -31.03
CA ASP A 936 40.28 -14.34 -31.07
C ASP A 936 38.78 -14.05 -31.34
N PHE A 937 38.28 -12.88 -30.93
CA PHE A 937 36.89 -12.46 -31.10
C PHE A 937 36.65 -11.56 -32.33
N GLU A 938 37.67 -10.87 -32.81
CA GLU A 938 37.52 -9.82 -33.82
C GLU A 938 36.98 -10.35 -35.16
N GLY A 939 35.82 -9.81 -35.56
CA GLY A 939 35.09 -10.16 -36.78
C GLY A 939 34.20 -11.40 -36.66
N LEU A 940 34.21 -12.13 -35.53
CA LEU A 940 33.44 -13.38 -35.39
C LEU A 940 31.93 -13.17 -35.46
N ALA A 941 31.42 -12.02 -35.02
CA ALA A 941 29.98 -11.76 -35.10
C ALA A 941 29.51 -11.62 -36.56
N ALA A 942 30.37 -11.09 -37.44
CA ALA A 942 30.11 -11.03 -38.88
C ALA A 942 30.24 -12.41 -39.54
N GLU A 943 31.22 -13.23 -39.14
CA GLU A 943 31.41 -14.60 -39.65
C GLU A 943 30.20 -15.50 -39.35
N LEU A 944 29.75 -15.54 -38.09
CA LEU A 944 28.61 -16.37 -37.68
C LEU A 944 27.28 -15.87 -38.24
N SER A 945 27.08 -14.55 -38.31
CA SER A 945 25.95 -13.92 -39.00
C SER A 945 26.08 -13.96 -40.53
N GLY A 946 27.23 -14.42 -41.03
CA GLY A 946 27.68 -14.53 -42.42
C GLY A 946 27.40 -13.35 -43.31
N ARG A 947 28.24 -12.32 -43.17
CA ARG A 947 28.63 -11.43 -44.26
C ARG A 947 29.98 -11.87 -44.81
#